data_AF-A0A958S2P3-F1
#
_entry.id   AF-A0A958S2P3-F1
#
_cell.length_a   1.000
_cell.length_b   1.000
_cell.length_c   1.000
_cell.angle_alpha   90.00
_cell.angle_beta   90.00
_cell.angle_gamma   90.00
#
_symmetry.space_group_name_H-M   'P 1'
#
loop_
_entity.id
_entity.type
_entity.pdbx_description
1 polymer ?
#
loop_
_entity_poly.entity_id
_entity_poly.type
_entity_poly.pdbx_seq_one_letter_code
_entity_poly.pdbx_strand_id
1 'polypeptide(L)'
;MPLRYQILGLVLLLCPVLQAGPSHPLAAPVPVITVSDSLDKKANGDILYFLDEQNKLTIAEVIGGERTWAVPESANLTFGLATTTVWVQAHFLNESPAPRAVFFEFNPVFLEQIHAYNEAGELLDSVGSTLPMERFESVPALKFEVPPGSSVRYFSVKSRSNSLATVVRSLPMHEVKNDFDLAVFCTLIGGLLLLMIYHVFLFVTYRDRTYLFYSLFLASTIHFTVSFSSYHKAILPDVILGFHTDFWWSALAAPILLFFIYLFSAALLDLFPHKPYFSGKDRLKSLLLVLPAMDLLTIVAVFATNSAYALIPVRFFALIHMLVLPSVGVVLWYRKRSNTIALYYALSWIPFTMGAFLIVAWLSGAVDHSYIYSWGLPIGTLCQSLLLAFAAGQQLNVVTQDKLQEQRDKLRVMDELENKVSKLKRRDQVIRSFVSLDVVEELDRGEDPLQYQPRNLNKCIAFMDMHNYTTFFETYSAFECQKTINEFFKIVNDAVYGERGRVDKIIGDAMMIEFSEPASCLKAIVRLRKNLSDANRQRSEQHQELLQFGTGISYGTMLSANFGSSHKIDRTLIGDPVNVASRLETITRQFAVDILCSKEFVDLLHDYQFYRPAGYVLLKGRAKKSLVYEVFEHHPPAVIEWKLSTRAKIMEAIKLELAEKYHEALAVIQSLIDICPPHTLHPELPMDPTLSAMVRAIEEKMRQLELKVPTKEELSPLLEQYRKAG
;
A
#
# COMPACT_ATOMS: atom_id res chain seq x y z
N MET A 1 -15.70 -52.00 19.81
CA MET A 1 -14.62 -52.65 20.58
C MET A 1 -13.43 -51.72 20.61
N PRO A 2 -12.91 -51.34 21.80
CA PRO A 2 -12.28 -50.04 21.92
C PRO A 2 -10.76 -50.08 21.69
N LEU A 3 -10.34 -49.25 20.74
CA LEU A 3 -8.97 -48.75 20.50
C LEU A 3 -8.43 -47.88 21.66
N ARG A 4 -8.97 -48.01 22.88
CA ARG A 4 -8.60 -47.25 24.08
C ARG A 4 -7.47 -47.89 24.88
N TYR A 5 -7.14 -49.17 24.63
CA TYR A 5 -6.12 -49.90 25.39
C TYR A 5 -4.75 -49.99 24.68
N GLN A 6 -4.65 -49.65 23.39
CA GLN A 6 -3.36 -49.69 22.67
C GLN A 6 -2.51 -48.43 22.88
N ILE A 7 -3.12 -47.29 23.20
CA ILE A 7 -2.38 -46.03 23.49
C ILE A 7 -1.81 -46.05 24.92
N LEU A 8 -2.43 -46.78 25.85
CA LEU A 8 -1.90 -46.97 27.20
C LEU A 8 -0.65 -47.88 27.20
N GLY A 9 -0.56 -48.81 26.24
CA GLY A 9 0.60 -49.72 26.09
C GLY A 9 1.88 -49.03 25.59
N LEU A 10 1.77 -47.89 24.89
CA LEU A 10 2.94 -47.14 24.40
C LEU A 10 3.47 -46.12 25.42
N VAL A 11 2.63 -45.65 26.35
CA VAL A 11 3.05 -44.77 27.46
C VAL A 11 3.71 -45.58 28.59
N LEU A 12 3.45 -46.89 28.68
CA LEU A 12 4.09 -47.81 29.62
C LEU A 12 5.50 -48.28 29.20
N LEU A 13 5.95 -47.96 27.98
CA LEU A 13 7.29 -48.32 27.47
C LEU A 13 8.39 -47.27 27.77
N LEU A 14 8.07 -46.21 28.52
CA LEU A 14 9.02 -45.13 28.88
C LEU A 14 9.22 -44.98 30.40
N CYS A 15 9.01 -46.05 31.17
CA CYS A 15 9.51 -46.16 32.54
C CYS A 15 10.75 -47.07 32.54
N PRO A 16 11.94 -46.53 32.87
CA PRO A 16 12.92 -47.29 33.61
C PRO A 16 13.10 -46.63 34.97
N VAL A 17 12.14 -46.82 35.86
CA VAL A 17 12.37 -46.72 37.31
C VAL A 17 11.55 -47.82 37.97
N LEU A 18 11.99 -49.05 37.77
CA LEU A 18 11.67 -50.14 38.69
C LEU A 18 12.99 -50.56 39.31
N GLN A 19 12.99 -50.48 40.64
CA GLN A 19 14.10 -50.69 41.55
C GLN A 19 14.83 -52.00 41.24
N ALA A 20 16.09 -51.91 40.81
CA ALA A 20 17.03 -52.99 41.03
C ALA A 20 17.56 -52.82 42.47
N GLY A 21 17.08 -53.67 43.38
CA GLY A 21 17.70 -53.79 44.70
C GLY A 21 19.09 -54.44 44.56
N PRO A 22 20.03 -54.17 45.47
CA PRO A 22 21.35 -54.79 45.41
C PRO A 22 21.23 -56.30 45.70
N SER A 23 21.54 -57.16 44.71
CA SER A 23 21.83 -58.57 44.94
C SER A 23 23.29 -58.75 45.34
N HIS A 24 23.54 -59.66 46.29
CA HIS A 24 24.88 -59.99 46.79
C HIS A 24 25.76 -60.63 45.69
N PRO A 25 27.06 -60.27 45.58
CA PRO A 25 27.95 -60.91 44.63
C PRO A 25 28.50 -62.25 45.14
N LEU A 26 28.43 -63.27 44.28
CA LEU A 26 29.34 -64.42 44.27
C LEU A 26 30.73 -63.93 43.79
N ALA A 27 31.79 -64.50 44.37
CA ALA A 27 33.18 -64.14 44.08
C ALA A 27 33.56 -64.37 42.60
N ALA A 28 33.62 -63.28 41.83
CA ALA A 28 34.23 -63.21 40.51
C ALA A 28 35.70 -62.73 40.62
N PRO A 29 36.59 -63.08 39.69
CA PRO A 29 37.97 -62.58 39.68
C PRO A 29 37.98 -61.05 39.57
N VAL A 30 38.88 -60.41 40.32
CA VAL A 30 39.04 -58.96 40.34
C VAL A 30 39.38 -58.49 38.91
N PRO A 31 38.55 -57.63 38.29
CA PRO A 31 38.81 -57.19 36.93
C PRO A 31 39.98 -56.19 36.89
N VAL A 32 40.79 -56.28 35.83
CA VAL A 32 42.04 -55.50 35.67
C VAL A 32 42.01 -54.76 34.33
N ILE A 33 42.37 -53.47 34.36
CA ILE A 33 42.45 -52.60 33.19
C ILE A 33 43.90 -52.56 32.68
N THR A 34 44.16 -53.17 31.53
CA THR A 34 45.49 -53.14 30.89
C THR A 34 45.74 -51.81 30.18
N VAL A 35 46.85 -51.15 30.50
CA VAL A 35 47.17 -49.82 29.98
C VAL A 35 48.00 -49.90 28.69
N SER A 36 47.42 -49.47 27.58
CA SER A 36 48.06 -49.37 26.26
C SER A 36 47.94 -47.96 25.68
N ASP A 37 48.73 -47.64 24.65
CA ASP A 37 48.66 -46.32 23.98
C ASP A 37 47.33 -46.12 23.22
N SER A 38 46.62 -47.20 22.89
CA SER A 38 45.29 -47.21 22.27
C SER A 38 44.15 -47.48 23.28
N LEU A 39 44.40 -47.33 24.58
CA LEU A 39 43.38 -47.55 25.61
C LEU A 39 42.22 -46.56 25.44
N ASP A 40 41.05 -47.11 25.14
CA ASP A 40 39.74 -46.44 25.15
C ASP A 40 38.69 -47.47 25.54
N LYS A 41 38.42 -47.62 26.85
CA LYS A 41 37.55 -48.67 27.37
C LYS A 41 36.59 -48.12 28.41
N LYS A 42 35.33 -48.57 28.38
CA LYS A 42 34.40 -48.39 29.50
C LYS A 42 34.94 -49.13 30.72
N ALA A 43 35.14 -48.44 31.83
CA ALA A 43 35.67 -49.04 33.05
C ALA A 43 34.58 -49.61 33.97
N ASN A 44 33.30 -49.35 33.70
CA ASN A 44 32.18 -49.75 34.57
C ASN A 44 32.07 -51.26 34.86
N GLY A 45 32.51 -52.14 33.95
CA GLY A 45 32.56 -53.58 34.21
C GLY A 45 33.85 -54.05 34.89
N ASP A 46 34.84 -53.16 34.99
CA ASP A 46 36.19 -53.44 35.49
C ASP A 46 36.53 -52.65 36.78
N ILE A 47 35.52 -52.11 37.45
CA ILE A 47 35.64 -51.38 38.71
C ILE A 47 34.88 -52.06 39.82
N LEU A 48 35.37 -51.89 41.04
CA LEU A 48 34.70 -52.25 42.27
C LEU A 48 34.12 -50.99 42.91
N TYR A 49 32.95 -51.06 43.52
CA TYR A 49 32.34 -49.89 44.17
C TYR A 49 31.87 -50.18 45.60
N PHE A 50 31.80 -49.10 46.38
CA PHE A 50 31.35 -49.09 47.76
C PHE A 50 30.58 -47.78 48.04
N LEU A 51 29.43 -47.87 48.72
CA LEU A 51 28.59 -46.71 49.05
C LEU A 51 28.86 -46.24 50.49
N ASP A 52 29.31 -44.99 50.65
CA ASP A 52 29.36 -44.32 51.95
C ASP A 52 28.02 -43.63 52.22
N GLU A 53 27.09 -44.35 52.85
CA GLU A 53 25.77 -43.84 53.22
C GLU A 53 25.82 -42.69 54.24
N GLN A 54 26.93 -42.53 54.97
CA GLN A 54 27.08 -41.53 56.04
C GLN A 54 27.91 -40.31 55.61
N ASN A 55 28.57 -40.34 54.45
CA ASN A 55 29.46 -39.30 53.90
C ASN A 55 30.57 -38.85 54.87
N LYS A 56 31.14 -39.77 55.64
CA LYS A 56 32.10 -39.45 56.70
C LYS A 56 33.44 -40.17 56.55
N LEU A 57 33.55 -41.13 55.64
CA LEU A 57 34.71 -42.00 55.58
C LEU A 57 35.91 -41.28 54.95
N THR A 58 37.06 -41.38 55.61
CA THR A 58 38.33 -40.88 55.08
C THR A 58 39.07 -41.96 54.29
N ILE A 59 39.97 -41.56 53.38
CA ILE A 59 40.76 -42.51 52.57
C ILE A 59 41.55 -43.51 53.43
N ALA A 60 42.09 -43.07 54.58
CA ALA A 60 42.82 -43.94 55.51
C ALA A 60 41.93 -45.06 56.09
N GLU A 61 40.66 -44.76 56.38
CA GLU A 61 39.69 -45.74 56.86
C GLU A 61 39.16 -46.65 55.73
N VAL A 62 39.20 -46.18 54.48
CA VAL A 62 38.82 -46.96 53.29
C VAL A 62 39.88 -48.00 52.93
N ILE A 63 41.17 -47.63 53.02
CA ILE A 63 42.30 -48.52 52.71
C ILE A 63 42.55 -49.52 53.86
N GLY A 64 42.40 -49.10 55.11
CA GLY A 64 42.75 -49.91 56.29
C GLY A 64 41.65 -50.83 56.86
N GLY A 65 40.41 -50.76 56.36
CA GLY A 65 39.28 -51.54 56.89
C GLY A 65 38.90 -52.75 56.03
N GLU A 66 38.50 -53.87 56.65
CA GLU A 66 37.84 -54.98 55.93
C GLU A 66 36.46 -54.53 55.43
N ARG A 67 36.31 -54.38 54.10
CA ARG A 67 35.04 -53.95 53.47
C ARG A 67 34.65 -54.87 52.31
N THR A 68 33.34 -55.05 52.15
CA THR A 68 32.77 -55.80 51.03
C THR A 68 32.59 -54.90 49.82
N TRP A 69 33.46 -55.06 48.83
CA TRP A 69 33.37 -54.38 47.55
C TRP A 69 32.40 -55.10 46.61
N ALA A 70 31.52 -54.36 45.94
CA ALA A 70 30.56 -54.91 45.00
C ALA A 70 31.06 -54.78 43.55
N VAL A 71 30.82 -55.82 42.75
CA VAL A 71 31.02 -55.78 41.30
C VAL A 71 29.73 -55.27 40.64
N PRO A 72 29.78 -54.30 39.71
CA PRO A 72 28.60 -53.82 39.00
C PRO A 72 27.94 -54.93 38.17
N GLU A 73 26.64 -55.16 38.36
CA GLU A 73 25.86 -56.14 37.57
C GLU A 73 25.50 -55.63 36.16
N SER A 74 25.59 -54.30 35.93
CA SER A 74 25.26 -53.66 34.67
C SER A 74 26.32 -52.63 34.28
N ALA A 75 26.40 -52.33 32.98
CA ALA A 75 27.38 -51.39 32.43
C ALA A 75 27.20 -49.94 32.92
N ASN A 76 26.12 -49.60 33.62
CA ASN A 76 25.84 -48.27 34.19
C ASN A 76 25.42 -48.39 35.65
N LEU A 77 26.27 -47.95 36.58
CA LEU A 77 25.95 -47.90 38.00
C LEU A 77 24.89 -46.84 38.24
N THR A 78 23.74 -47.23 38.80
CA THR A 78 22.63 -46.32 39.09
C THR A 78 22.45 -46.24 40.60
N PHE A 79 22.66 -45.05 41.16
CA PHE A 79 22.48 -44.76 42.57
C PHE A 79 21.26 -43.84 42.70
N GLY A 80 20.44 -43.97 43.74
CA GLY A 80 19.27 -43.09 43.92
C GLY A 80 19.67 -41.60 43.99
N LEU A 81 18.69 -40.68 43.95
CA LEU A 81 18.88 -39.20 43.98
C LEU A 81 19.55 -38.63 45.27
N ALA A 82 20.14 -39.47 46.12
CA ALA A 82 20.77 -39.08 47.37
C ALA A 82 22.22 -38.62 47.14
N THR A 83 22.65 -37.55 47.82
CA THR A 83 24.05 -37.13 47.91
C THR A 83 24.82 -38.15 48.75
N THR A 84 25.25 -39.24 48.12
CA THR A 84 26.10 -40.27 48.76
C THR A 84 27.45 -40.28 48.08
N THR A 85 28.50 -40.48 48.88
CA THR A 85 29.86 -40.57 48.37
C THR A 85 30.08 -42.00 47.91
N VAL A 86 30.32 -42.17 46.62
CA VAL A 86 30.61 -43.47 46.03
C VAL A 86 32.12 -43.62 45.97
N TRP A 87 32.64 -44.63 46.66
CA TRP A 87 34.03 -45.03 46.53
C TRP A 87 34.16 -46.05 45.41
N VAL A 88 35.09 -45.81 44.49
CA VAL A 88 35.37 -46.68 43.34
C VAL A 88 36.82 -47.15 43.44
N GLN A 89 37.06 -48.44 43.30
CA GLN A 89 38.37 -49.05 43.25
C GLN A 89 38.61 -49.64 41.86
N ALA A 90 39.74 -49.31 41.25
CA ALA A 90 40.11 -49.81 39.93
C ALA A 90 41.53 -50.40 39.99
N HIS A 91 41.71 -51.56 39.34
CA HIS A 91 43.00 -52.24 39.23
C HIS A 91 43.58 -51.99 37.84
N PHE A 92 44.79 -51.45 37.77
CA PHE A 92 45.50 -51.15 36.53
C PHE A 92 46.72 -52.04 36.36
N LEU A 93 46.96 -52.53 35.15
CA LEU A 93 48.16 -53.25 34.76
C LEU A 93 48.89 -52.48 33.66
N ASN A 94 50.07 -51.95 33.96
CA ASN A 94 50.95 -51.35 32.96
C ASN A 94 52.07 -52.32 32.60
N GLU A 95 51.99 -52.91 31.41
CA GLU A 95 53.01 -53.83 30.88
C GLU A 95 54.24 -53.09 30.29
N SER A 96 54.20 -51.77 30.22
CA SER A 96 55.31 -50.93 29.75
C SER A 96 56.39 -50.75 30.83
N PRO A 97 57.68 -50.68 30.46
CA PRO A 97 58.75 -50.34 31.40
C PRO A 97 58.75 -48.87 31.85
N ALA A 98 57.93 -48.01 31.24
CA ALA A 98 57.78 -46.59 31.59
C ALA A 98 56.38 -46.28 32.16
N PRO A 99 56.25 -45.30 33.08
CA PRO A 99 54.96 -44.85 33.56
C PRO A 99 54.12 -44.30 32.39
N ARG A 100 52.82 -44.59 32.39
CA ARG A 100 51.87 -44.11 31.38
C ARG A 100 50.80 -43.24 32.02
N ALA A 101 50.54 -42.08 31.43
CA ALA A 101 49.46 -41.19 31.84
C ALA A 101 48.11 -41.69 31.31
N VAL A 102 47.14 -41.75 32.21
CA VAL A 102 45.78 -42.23 31.93
C VAL A 102 44.78 -41.18 32.40
N PHE A 103 43.70 -41.01 31.61
CA PHE A 103 42.55 -40.22 31.97
C PHE A 103 41.40 -41.13 32.39
N PHE A 104 40.83 -40.83 33.55
CA PHE A 104 39.64 -41.48 34.05
C PHE A 104 38.47 -40.49 33.95
N GLU A 105 37.68 -40.62 32.89
CA GLU A 105 36.56 -39.74 32.55
C GLU A 105 35.28 -40.17 33.30
N PHE A 106 34.52 -39.20 33.82
CA PHE A 106 33.24 -39.41 34.49
C PHE A 106 32.12 -38.64 33.77
N ASN A 107 30.90 -39.19 33.74
CA ASN A 107 29.73 -38.49 33.16
C ASN A 107 29.54 -37.09 33.81
N PRO A 108 29.50 -35.99 33.03
CA PRO A 108 29.54 -34.61 33.54
C PRO A 108 28.37 -34.18 34.44
N VAL A 109 27.25 -34.89 34.42
CA VAL A 109 25.99 -34.38 34.95
C VAL A 109 25.98 -34.40 36.50
N PHE A 110 25.93 -33.20 37.11
CA PHE A 110 25.81 -32.96 38.57
C PHE A 110 26.89 -33.57 39.49
N LEU A 111 28.12 -33.69 39.00
CA LEU A 111 29.27 -34.09 39.81
C LEU A 111 29.72 -32.93 40.73
N GLU A 112 29.70 -33.13 42.05
CA GLU A 112 30.14 -32.11 43.02
C GLU A 112 31.65 -32.08 43.15
N GLN A 113 32.25 -33.25 43.42
CA GLN A 113 33.66 -33.40 43.73
C GLN A 113 34.12 -34.82 43.47
N ILE A 114 35.27 -34.97 42.82
CA ILE A 114 35.94 -36.24 42.57
C ILE A 114 37.39 -36.12 42.99
N HIS A 115 37.89 -37.11 43.74
CA HIS A 115 39.30 -37.21 44.13
C HIS A 115 39.85 -38.57 43.75
N ALA A 116 41.07 -38.61 43.20
CA ALA A 116 41.85 -39.82 42.96
C ALA A 116 42.93 -39.98 44.02
N TYR A 117 43.08 -41.18 44.57
CA TYR A 117 44.08 -41.53 45.57
C TYR A 117 44.94 -42.72 45.11
N ASN A 118 46.20 -42.75 45.54
CA ASN A 118 47.09 -43.91 45.37
C ASN A 118 46.94 -44.93 46.51
N GLU A 119 47.70 -46.04 46.45
CA GLU A 119 47.70 -47.10 47.47
C GLU A 119 48.21 -46.62 48.85
N ALA A 120 49.02 -45.57 48.88
CA ALA A 120 49.49 -44.94 50.12
C ALA A 120 48.49 -43.92 50.70
N GLY A 121 47.36 -43.68 50.02
CA GLY A 121 46.34 -42.70 50.42
C GLY A 121 46.65 -41.25 50.05
N GLU A 122 47.67 -41.00 49.23
CA GLU A 122 48.01 -39.66 48.74
C GLU A 122 47.08 -39.25 47.60
N LEU A 123 46.68 -37.97 47.59
CA LEU A 123 45.84 -37.38 46.55
C LEU A 123 46.65 -37.21 45.25
N LEU A 124 46.18 -37.82 44.16
CA LEU A 124 46.79 -37.76 42.83
C LEU A 124 46.23 -36.59 42.00
N ASP A 125 44.91 -36.46 42.00
CA ASP A 125 44.20 -35.45 41.22
C ASP A 125 42.79 -35.22 41.79
N SER A 126 42.20 -34.06 41.52
CA SER A 126 40.84 -33.73 41.93
C SER A 126 40.12 -32.86 40.90
N VAL A 127 38.87 -33.20 40.58
CA VAL A 127 38.03 -32.48 39.63
C VAL A 127 36.60 -32.41 40.15
N GLY A 128 35.93 -31.27 39.99
CA GLY A 128 34.54 -31.14 40.43
C GLY A 128 33.94 -29.78 40.13
N SER A 129 32.60 -29.69 40.20
CA SER A 129 31.90 -28.40 40.09
C SER A 129 32.26 -27.43 41.22
N THR A 130 32.58 -27.96 42.41
CA THR A 130 32.95 -27.16 43.58
C THR A 130 34.43 -26.76 43.65
N LEU A 131 35.27 -27.30 42.74
CA LEU A 131 36.71 -27.06 42.71
C LEU A 131 37.07 -26.06 41.60
N PRO A 132 38.15 -25.26 41.77
CA PRO A 132 38.67 -24.39 40.72
C PRO A 132 39.05 -25.21 39.48
N MET A 133 38.72 -24.69 38.30
CA MET A 133 39.03 -25.38 37.04
C MET A 133 40.48 -25.07 36.62
N GLU A 134 41.36 -26.06 36.75
CA GLU A 134 42.77 -25.94 36.31
C GLU A 134 42.99 -26.39 34.86
N ARG A 135 42.06 -27.18 34.29
CA ARG A 135 42.18 -27.80 32.95
C ARG A 135 40.91 -27.70 32.12
N PHE A 136 41.05 -27.51 30.82
CA PHE A 136 39.97 -27.42 29.84
C PHE A 136 39.66 -28.77 29.20
N GLU A 137 38.71 -29.50 29.77
CA GLU A 137 38.32 -30.84 29.31
C GLU A 137 36.81 -30.91 29.02
N SER A 138 36.44 -31.65 27.97
CA SER A 138 35.05 -31.80 27.50
C SER A 138 34.16 -32.56 28.49
N VAL A 139 34.78 -33.39 29.31
CA VAL A 139 34.20 -34.28 30.31
C VAL A 139 35.11 -34.23 31.54
N PRO A 140 34.57 -34.25 32.79
CA PRO A 140 35.41 -34.30 33.98
C PRO A 140 36.31 -35.54 33.94
N ALA A 141 37.63 -35.34 33.84
CA ALA A 141 38.58 -36.44 33.81
C ALA A 141 39.71 -36.24 34.82
N LEU A 142 40.05 -37.31 35.54
CA LEU A 142 41.20 -37.34 36.42
C LEU A 142 42.41 -37.81 35.64
N LYS A 143 43.52 -37.08 35.74
CA LYS A 143 44.80 -37.40 35.10
C LYS A 143 45.76 -37.92 36.16
N PHE A 144 46.26 -39.13 35.97
CA PHE A 144 47.29 -39.69 36.83
C PHE A 144 48.21 -40.65 36.06
N GLU A 145 49.39 -40.91 36.62
CA GLU A 145 50.36 -41.84 36.06
C GLU A 145 50.23 -43.24 36.69
N VAL A 146 50.27 -44.25 35.84
CA VAL A 146 50.27 -45.67 36.21
C VAL A 146 51.71 -46.19 36.11
N PRO A 147 52.37 -46.52 37.24
CA PRO A 147 53.74 -47.04 37.24
C PRO A 147 53.80 -48.44 36.59
N PRO A 148 54.98 -48.91 36.16
CA PRO A 148 55.15 -50.27 35.63
C PRO A 148 54.68 -51.34 36.62
N GLY A 149 53.93 -52.33 36.13
CA GLY A 149 53.35 -53.41 36.93
C GLY A 149 51.88 -53.20 37.31
N SER A 150 51.42 -53.94 38.33
CA SER A 150 50.05 -53.83 38.86
C SER A 150 49.96 -52.69 39.87
N SER A 151 48.97 -51.82 39.73
CA SER A 151 48.66 -50.77 40.71
C SER A 151 47.16 -50.61 40.92
N VAL A 152 46.77 -50.31 42.15
CA VAL A 152 45.40 -50.04 42.55
C VAL A 152 45.22 -48.54 42.74
N ARG A 153 44.04 -48.04 42.36
CA ARG A 153 43.63 -46.65 42.55
C ARG A 153 42.26 -46.59 43.18
N TYR A 154 42.08 -45.63 44.08
CA TYR A 154 40.82 -45.35 44.77
C TYR A 154 40.28 -44.00 44.33
N PHE A 155 38.99 -43.92 44.05
CA PHE A 155 38.31 -42.69 43.68
C PHE A 155 37.16 -42.42 44.64
N SER A 156 37.07 -41.21 45.18
CA SER A 156 35.86 -40.76 45.88
C SER A 156 35.04 -39.90 44.94
N VAL A 157 33.82 -40.32 44.62
CA VAL A 157 32.90 -39.59 43.74
C VAL A 157 31.72 -39.09 44.57
N LYS A 158 31.59 -37.78 44.70
CA LYS A 158 30.43 -37.13 45.28
C LYS A 158 29.58 -36.53 44.17
N SER A 159 28.35 -37.03 44.02
CA SER A 159 27.45 -36.64 42.92
C SER A 159 26.01 -36.41 43.43
N ARG A 160 25.28 -35.52 42.75
CA ARG A 160 23.80 -35.42 42.85
C ARG A 160 23.09 -36.17 41.72
N SER A 161 23.84 -36.92 40.91
CA SER A 161 23.35 -37.64 39.75
C SER A 161 22.89 -39.05 40.12
N ASN A 162 22.03 -39.61 39.26
CA ASN A 162 21.51 -40.97 39.44
C ASN A 162 22.39 -42.04 38.81
N SER A 163 23.39 -41.68 38.00
CA SER A 163 24.18 -42.66 37.28
C SER A 163 25.63 -42.25 37.18
N LEU A 164 26.51 -43.24 37.37
CA LEU A 164 27.94 -43.13 37.22
C LEU A 164 28.37 -43.95 36.00
N ALA A 165 28.75 -43.25 34.94
CA ALA A 165 29.40 -43.85 33.77
C ALA A 165 30.85 -43.39 33.73
N THR A 166 31.77 -44.35 33.62
CA THR A 166 33.21 -44.12 33.64
C THR A 166 33.90 -44.72 32.42
N VAL A 167 34.81 -43.95 31.84
CA VAL A 167 35.61 -44.35 30.68
C VAL A 167 37.07 -44.07 30.99
N VAL A 168 37.93 -45.02 30.66
CA VAL A 168 39.38 -44.89 30.83
C VAL A 168 40.04 -44.77 29.47
N ARG A 169 40.85 -43.72 29.31
CA ARG A 169 41.55 -43.41 28.06
C ARG A 169 43.04 -43.17 28.28
N SER A 170 43.86 -43.53 27.30
CA SER A 170 45.25 -43.07 27.22
C SER A 170 45.32 -41.58 26.87
N LEU A 171 46.41 -40.90 27.23
CA LEU A 171 46.68 -39.50 26.87
C LEU A 171 46.44 -39.18 25.37
N PRO A 172 47.03 -39.90 24.39
CA PRO A 172 46.85 -39.56 22.97
C PRO A 172 45.40 -39.75 22.49
N MET A 173 44.67 -40.73 23.04
CA MET A 173 43.25 -40.94 22.67
C MET A 173 42.34 -39.89 23.31
N HIS A 174 42.66 -39.40 24.50
CA HIS A 174 41.90 -38.35 25.17
C HIS A 174 42.06 -37.01 24.45
N GLU A 175 43.28 -36.61 24.07
CA GLU A 175 43.54 -35.34 23.37
C GLU A 175 42.81 -35.27 22.02
N VAL A 176 42.91 -36.30 21.19
CA VAL A 176 42.23 -36.35 19.87
C VAL A 176 40.71 -36.24 20.02
N LYS A 177 40.13 -36.92 21.02
CA LYS A 177 38.69 -36.84 21.29
C LYS A 177 38.30 -35.44 21.78
N ASN A 178 39.05 -34.87 22.72
CA ASN A 178 38.75 -33.56 23.29
C ASN A 178 38.76 -32.45 22.22
N ASP A 179 39.76 -32.47 21.32
CA ASP A 179 39.85 -31.52 20.21
C ASP A 179 38.68 -31.67 19.23
N PHE A 180 38.33 -32.92 18.88
CA PHE A 180 37.18 -33.19 18.02
C PHE A 180 35.87 -32.73 18.65
N ASP A 181 35.65 -33.07 19.91
CA ASP A 181 34.44 -32.72 20.65
C ASP A 181 34.31 -31.20 20.78
N LEU A 182 35.42 -30.49 21.03
CA LEU A 182 35.45 -29.03 21.10
C LEU A 182 35.13 -28.39 19.75
N ALA A 183 35.72 -28.88 18.65
CA ALA A 183 35.47 -28.36 17.31
C ALA A 183 33.99 -28.53 16.90
N VAL A 184 33.40 -29.71 17.16
CA VAL A 184 31.98 -29.98 16.89
C VAL A 184 31.09 -29.10 17.76
N PHE A 185 31.41 -28.97 19.05
CA PHE A 185 30.67 -28.12 19.99
C PHE A 185 30.67 -26.65 19.55
N CYS A 186 31.84 -26.07 19.25
CA CYS A 186 31.99 -24.69 18.79
C CYS A 186 31.24 -24.44 17.48
N THR A 187 31.28 -25.39 16.54
CA THR A 187 30.55 -25.28 15.27
C THR A 187 29.03 -25.23 15.49
N LEU A 188 28.52 -26.09 16.37
CA LEU A 188 27.10 -26.16 16.69
C LEU A 188 26.61 -24.89 17.39
N ILE A 189 27.31 -24.46 18.45
CA ILE A 189 26.96 -23.23 19.19
C ILE A 189 27.09 -22.00 18.29
N GLY A 190 28.13 -21.93 17.45
CA GLY A 190 28.31 -20.85 16.47
C GLY A 190 27.15 -20.77 15.48
N GLY A 191 26.68 -21.93 14.96
CA GLY A 191 25.51 -22.00 14.10
C GLY A 191 24.23 -21.50 14.78
N LEU A 192 23.97 -21.92 16.02
CA LEU A 192 22.82 -21.45 16.80
C LEU A 192 22.91 -19.95 17.11
N LEU A 193 24.10 -19.44 17.41
CA LEU A 193 24.33 -18.02 17.70
C LEU A 193 24.08 -17.14 16.47
N LEU A 194 24.57 -17.56 15.30
CA LEU A 194 24.31 -16.86 14.03
C LEU A 194 22.82 -16.83 13.70
N LEU A 195 22.12 -17.96 13.88
CA LEU A 195 20.67 -18.02 13.75
C LEU A 195 19.98 -17.07 14.73
N MET A 196 20.43 -17.02 15.99
CA MET A 196 19.86 -16.14 17.01
C MET A 196 20.01 -14.67 16.62
N ILE A 197 21.22 -14.24 16.23
CA ILE A 197 21.50 -12.86 15.82
C ILE A 197 20.65 -12.47 14.61
N TYR A 198 20.53 -13.34 13.61
CA TYR A 198 19.68 -13.11 12.44
C TYR A 198 18.22 -12.88 12.83
N HIS A 199 17.67 -13.66 13.76
CA HIS A 199 16.29 -13.51 14.19
C HIS A 199 16.07 -12.31 15.12
N VAL A 200 17.08 -11.88 15.89
CA VAL A 200 17.04 -10.59 16.59
C VAL A 200 16.97 -9.44 15.57
N PHE A 201 17.73 -9.50 14.48
CA PHE A 201 17.66 -8.51 13.42
C PHE A 201 16.29 -8.49 12.73
N LEU A 202 15.69 -9.65 12.46
CA LEU A 202 14.31 -9.75 11.96
C LEU A 202 13.31 -9.15 12.95
N PHE A 203 13.47 -9.37 14.26
CA PHE A 203 12.63 -8.74 15.26
C PHE A 203 12.75 -7.20 15.23
N VAL A 204 13.97 -6.65 15.18
CA VAL A 204 14.17 -5.19 15.12
C VAL A 204 13.55 -4.60 13.85
N THR A 205 13.67 -5.30 12.73
CA THR A 205 13.16 -4.85 11.41
C THR A 205 11.64 -4.91 11.32
N TYR A 206 11.03 -6.03 11.74
CA TYR A 206 9.61 -6.31 11.52
C TYR A 206 8.73 -6.08 12.75
N ARG A 207 9.32 -5.97 13.95
CA ARG A 207 8.64 -5.82 15.25
C ARG A 207 7.58 -6.89 15.55
N ASP A 208 7.74 -8.08 14.98
CA ASP A 208 6.87 -9.23 15.25
C ASP A 208 7.40 -10.04 16.43
N ARG A 209 6.53 -10.28 17.43
CA ARG A 209 6.84 -11.05 18.65
C ARG A 209 7.32 -12.47 18.38
N THR A 210 6.98 -13.06 17.24
CA THR A 210 7.40 -14.42 16.86
C THR A 210 8.92 -14.53 16.77
N TYR A 211 9.58 -13.53 16.18
CA TYR A 211 11.04 -13.48 16.07
C TYR A 211 11.72 -13.24 17.41
N LEU A 212 11.11 -12.42 18.28
CA LEU A 212 11.59 -12.23 19.64
C LEU A 212 11.56 -13.55 20.41
N PHE A 213 10.43 -14.24 20.44
CA PHE A 213 10.32 -15.52 21.15
C PHE A 213 11.22 -16.60 20.54
N TYR A 214 11.41 -16.61 19.23
CA TYR A 214 12.35 -17.52 18.59
C TYR A 214 13.81 -17.23 18.99
N SER A 215 14.20 -15.96 19.07
CA SER A 215 15.55 -15.59 19.53
C SER A 215 15.80 -15.98 20.99
N LEU A 216 14.79 -15.82 21.86
CA LEU A 216 14.85 -16.24 23.26
C LEU A 216 14.86 -17.77 23.39
N PHE A 217 14.13 -18.47 22.53
CA PHE A 217 14.22 -19.92 22.41
C PHE A 217 15.63 -20.35 22.01
N LEU A 218 16.23 -19.76 20.98
CA LEU A 218 17.62 -20.08 20.60
C LEU A 218 18.62 -19.79 21.70
N ALA A 219 18.47 -18.67 22.43
CA ALA A 219 19.32 -18.37 23.59
C ALA A 219 19.17 -19.44 24.69
N SER A 220 17.94 -19.88 24.97
CA SER A 220 17.68 -20.96 25.93
C SER A 220 18.20 -22.32 25.47
N THR A 221 18.21 -22.57 24.16
CA THR A 221 18.80 -23.77 23.55
C THR A 221 20.32 -23.77 23.70
N ILE A 222 20.97 -22.65 23.45
CA ILE A 222 22.42 -22.47 23.69
C ILE A 222 22.72 -22.70 25.17
N HIS A 223 21.95 -22.09 26.08
CA HIS A 223 22.08 -22.30 27.52
C HIS A 223 21.93 -23.79 27.90
N PHE A 224 20.93 -24.48 27.36
CA PHE A 224 20.72 -25.91 27.56
C PHE A 224 21.89 -26.75 27.05
N THR A 225 22.34 -26.56 25.81
CA THR A 225 23.46 -27.32 25.24
C THR A 225 24.77 -27.07 25.99
N VAL A 226 25.04 -25.83 26.41
CA VAL A 226 26.22 -25.47 27.22
C VAL A 226 26.12 -26.05 28.64
N SER A 227 24.93 -26.11 29.23
CA SER A 227 24.72 -26.65 30.58
C SER A 227 24.89 -28.16 30.70
N PHE A 228 24.68 -28.89 29.59
CA PHE A 228 24.87 -30.33 29.51
C PHE A 228 26.29 -30.72 29.09
N SER A 229 27.13 -29.74 28.71
CA SER A 229 28.55 -29.93 28.44
C SER A 229 29.41 -29.40 29.59
N SER A 230 30.63 -29.91 29.74
CA SER A 230 31.57 -29.40 30.75
C SER A 230 32.17 -28.04 30.37
N TYR A 231 31.90 -27.56 29.15
CA TYR A 231 32.45 -26.32 28.59
C TYR A 231 31.84 -25.03 29.16
N HIS A 232 30.76 -25.10 29.97
CA HIS A 232 30.14 -23.90 30.55
C HIS A 232 31.14 -23.06 31.37
N LYS A 233 32.01 -23.70 32.15
CA LYS A 233 33.08 -23.04 32.92
C LYS A 233 34.16 -22.40 32.06
N ALA A 234 34.37 -22.93 30.85
CA ALA A 234 35.36 -22.41 29.92
C ALA A 234 34.88 -21.14 29.20
N ILE A 235 33.58 -21.03 28.98
CA ILE A 235 32.96 -19.95 28.20
C ILE A 235 32.50 -18.80 29.11
N LEU A 236 32.05 -19.12 30.34
CA LEU A 236 31.70 -18.13 31.36
C LEU A 236 32.67 -18.26 32.55
N PRO A 237 33.66 -17.36 32.70
CA PRO A 237 34.49 -17.31 33.89
C PRO A 237 33.65 -17.11 35.15
N ASP A 238 34.01 -17.75 36.25
CA ASP A 238 33.33 -17.71 37.57
C ASP A 238 33.00 -16.27 38.06
N VAL A 239 33.71 -15.27 37.54
CA VAL A 239 33.60 -13.84 37.86
C VAL A 239 32.27 -13.20 37.43
N ILE A 240 31.59 -13.70 36.38
CA ILE A 240 30.38 -13.04 35.84
C ILE A 240 29.12 -13.36 36.67
N LEU A 241 29.05 -14.52 37.32
CA LEU A 241 27.83 -14.99 38.01
C LEU A 241 27.92 -14.99 39.54
N GLY A 242 29.09 -14.75 40.15
CA GLY A 242 29.20 -14.37 41.57
C GLY A 242 28.61 -15.35 42.61
N PHE A 243 28.28 -16.58 42.21
CA PHE A 243 27.70 -17.61 43.05
C PHE A 243 28.46 -18.92 42.84
N HIS A 244 28.40 -19.81 43.83
CA HIS A 244 28.75 -21.23 43.67
C HIS A 244 27.66 -21.93 42.81
N THR A 245 27.52 -21.52 41.54
CA THR A 245 26.28 -21.58 40.72
C THR A 245 26.08 -22.77 39.79
N ASP A 246 27.03 -23.70 39.67
CA ASP A 246 26.94 -24.76 38.64
C ASP A 246 25.64 -25.57 38.69
N PHE A 247 25.14 -25.85 39.90
CA PHE A 247 23.85 -26.52 40.08
C PHE A 247 22.69 -25.70 39.51
N TRP A 248 22.62 -24.40 39.82
CA TRP A 248 21.55 -23.51 39.39
C TRP A 248 21.54 -23.31 37.88
N TRP A 249 22.72 -23.09 37.30
CA TRP A 249 22.92 -22.95 35.86
C TRP A 249 22.34 -24.15 35.11
N SER A 250 22.79 -25.36 35.46
CA SER A 250 22.31 -26.58 34.80
C SER A 250 20.86 -26.94 35.16
N ALA A 251 20.39 -26.66 36.38
CA ALA A 251 19.02 -26.97 36.79
C ALA A 251 17.96 -26.07 36.11
N LEU A 252 18.31 -24.81 35.81
CA LEU A 252 17.40 -23.85 35.18
C LEU A 252 17.36 -23.97 33.66
N ALA A 253 18.34 -24.61 33.03
CA ALA A 253 18.45 -24.66 31.58
C ALA A 253 17.25 -25.34 30.91
N ALA A 254 16.81 -26.49 31.44
CA ALA A 254 15.65 -27.22 30.92
C ALA A 254 14.31 -26.44 31.05
N PRO A 255 13.90 -25.93 32.22
CA PRO A 255 12.63 -25.23 32.34
C PRO A 255 12.59 -23.90 31.57
N ILE A 256 13.72 -23.19 31.46
CA ILE A 256 13.81 -21.98 30.61
C ILE A 256 13.63 -22.35 29.13
N LEU A 257 14.25 -23.44 28.68
CA LEU A 257 14.09 -23.95 27.31
C LEU A 257 12.62 -24.30 27.01
N LEU A 258 11.97 -25.05 27.91
CA LEU A 258 10.57 -25.45 27.77
C LEU A 258 9.61 -24.25 27.71
N PHE A 259 9.86 -23.25 28.56
CA PHE A 259 9.08 -22.03 28.57
C PHE A 259 9.17 -21.26 27.23
N PHE A 260 10.38 -21.07 26.69
CA PHE A 260 10.56 -20.31 25.45
C PHE A 260 10.17 -21.09 24.20
N ILE A 261 10.38 -22.41 24.13
CA ILE A 261 9.85 -23.21 23.01
C ILE A 261 8.33 -23.13 22.99
N TYR A 262 7.66 -23.14 24.15
CA TYR A 262 6.22 -22.96 24.22
C TYR A 262 5.80 -21.60 23.66
N LEU A 263 6.39 -20.49 24.15
CA LEU A 263 6.03 -19.14 23.71
C LEU A 263 6.23 -18.95 22.20
N PHE A 264 7.34 -19.49 21.68
CA PHE A 264 7.60 -19.49 20.25
C PHE A 264 6.58 -20.31 19.48
N SER A 265 6.31 -21.57 19.88
CA SER A 265 5.29 -22.42 19.26
C SER A 265 3.91 -21.75 19.27
N ALA A 266 3.57 -21.06 20.36
CA ALA A 266 2.31 -20.35 20.49
C ALA A 266 2.21 -19.13 19.55
N ALA A 267 3.31 -18.41 19.33
CA ALA A 267 3.36 -17.30 18.38
C ALA A 267 3.32 -17.79 16.93
N LEU A 268 4.15 -18.79 16.59
CA LEU A 268 4.27 -19.34 15.24
C LEU A 268 2.96 -19.97 14.75
N LEU A 269 2.24 -20.65 15.63
CA LEU A 269 0.99 -21.36 15.30
C LEU A 269 -0.28 -20.54 15.61
N ASP A 270 -0.13 -19.27 15.99
CA ASP A 270 -1.22 -18.36 16.37
C ASP A 270 -2.19 -18.96 17.42
N LEU A 271 -1.60 -19.48 18.49
CA LEU A 271 -2.32 -20.13 19.58
C LEU A 271 -2.72 -19.17 20.69
N PHE A 272 -2.18 -17.95 20.72
CA PHE A 272 -2.57 -16.94 21.69
C PHE A 272 -4.05 -16.54 21.53
N PRO A 273 -4.87 -16.61 22.59
CA PRO A 273 -6.27 -16.24 22.52
C PRO A 273 -6.42 -14.74 22.20
N HIS A 274 -7.14 -14.42 21.13
CA HIS A 274 -7.44 -13.03 20.75
C HIS A 274 -8.56 -12.40 21.61
N LYS A 275 -9.35 -13.23 22.31
CA LYS A 275 -10.37 -12.80 23.27
C LYS A 275 -10.25 -13.65 24.54
N PRO A 276 -10.36 -13.07 25.74
CA PRO A 276 -10.18 -13.78 27.01
C PRO A 276 -11.34 -14.71 27.39
N TYR A 277 -12.38 -14.84 26.55
CA TYR A 277 -13.58 -15.62 26.86
C TYR A 277 -13.52 -17.04 26.29
N PHE A 278 -13.64 -18.02 27.19
CA PHE A 278 -13.60 -19.45 26.94
C PHE A 278 -14.83 -19.92 26.13
N SER A 279 -14.72 -19.92 24.80
CA SER A 279 -15.65 -20.67 23.94
C SER A 279 -15.35 -22.17 24.05
N GLY A 280 -16.39 -23.02 24.12
CA GLY A 280 -16.25 -24.48 24.18
C GLY A 280 -15.49 -25.11 23.00
N LYS A 281 -15.31 -24.38 21.89
CA LYS A 281 -14.51 -24.79 20.73
C LYS A 281 -13.00 -24.57 20.89
N ASP A 282 -12.56 -23.79 21.90
CA ASP A 282 -11.15 -23.39 22.13
C ASP A 282 -10.51 -24.06 23.36
N ARG A 283 -11.06 -25.18 23.85
CA ARG A 283 -10.49 -25.94 24.99
C ARG A 283 -9.03 -26.35 24.79
N LEU A 284 -8.61 -26.55 23.53
CA LEU A 284 -7.22 -26.87 23.20
C LEU A 284 -6.28 -25.70 23.49
N LYS A 285 -6.68 -24.45 23.16
CA LYS A 285 -5.86 -23.25 23.39
C LYS A 285 -5.71 -22.95 24.90
N SER A 286 -6.76 -23.20 25.66
CA SER A 286 -6.74 -23.01 27.12
C SER A 286 -5.92 -24.05 27.86
N LEU A 287 -5.96 -25.33 27.46
CA LEU A 287 -5.10 -26.38 28.02
C LEU A 287 -3.61 -26.05 27.79
N LEU A 288 -3.29 -25.46 26.63
CA LEU A 288 -1.92 -25.09 26.27
C LEU A 288 -1.39 -23.92 27.13
N LEU A 289 -2.23 -23.01 27.62
CA LEU A 289 -1.79 -21.90 28.48
C LEU A 289 -1.32 -22.33 29.88
N VAL A 290 -1.61 -23.58 30.28
CA VAL A 290 -1.18 -24.13 31.57
C VAL A 290 0.31 -24.48 31.56
N LEU A 291 0.85 -24.91 30.42
CA LEU A 291 2.26 -25.33 30.27
C LEU A 291 3.28 -24.25 30.71
N PRO A 292 3.25 -23.00 30.21
CA PRO A 292 4.23 -21.99 30.62
C PRO A 292 4.11 -21.61 32.10
N ALA A 293 2.92 -21.71 32.70
CA ALA A 293 2.73 -21.48 34.12
C ALA A 293 3.36 -22.59 34.97
N MET A 294 3.29 -23.84 34.50
CA MET A 294 3.96 -24.98 35.12
C MET A 294 5.49 -24.83 35.04
N ASP A 295 6.03 -24.40 33.90
CA ASP A 295 7.47 -24.17 33.76
C ASP A 295 7.95 -23.06 34.70
N LEU A 296 7.22 -21.95 34.80
CA LEU A 296 7.53 -20.87 35.74
C LEU A 296 7.51 -21.37 37.20
N LEU A 297 6.55 -22.24 37.55
CA LEU A 297 6.48 -22.85 38.88
C LEU A 297 7.71 -23.74 39.14
N THR A 298 8.21 -24.48 38.14
CA THR A 298 9.44 -25.27 38.31
C THR A 298 10.68 -24.40 38.47
N ILE A 299 10.77 -23.27 37.77
CA ILE A 299 11.87 -22.30 37.95
C ILE A 299 11.88 -21.83 39.41
N VAL A 300 10.72 -21.45 39.94
CA VAL A 300 10.58 -21.03 41.35
C VAL A 300 10.91 -22.17 42.31
N ALA A 301 10.45 -23.39 42.04
CA ALA A 301 10.69 -24.57 42.88
C ALA A 301 12.16 -24.99 42.93
N VAL A 302 12.87 -24.88 41.80
CA VAL A 302 14.32 -25.03 41.73
C VAL A 302 14.93 -24.04 42.73
N PHE A 303 14.68 -22.73 42.58
CA PHE A 303 15.23 -21.68 43.46
C PHE A 303 14.90 -21.88 44.94
N ALA A 304 13.68 -22.29 45.26
CA ALA A 304 13.21 -22.41 46.64
C ALA A 304 13.82 -23.58 47.41
N THR A 305 14.12 -24.71 46.74
CA THR A 305 14.50 -25.95 47.44
C THR A 305 15.99 -26.26 47.40
N ASN A 306 16.72 -25.74 46.40
CA ASN A 306 18.15 -26.03 46.18
C ASN A 306 18.50 -27.53 46.29
N SER A 307 17.58 -28.39 45.85
CA SER A 307 17.65 -29.84 46.06
C SER A 307 17.58 -30.58 44.73
N ALA A 308 18.26 -31.74 44.63
CA ALA A 308 18.17 -32.61 43.45
C ALA A 308 16.74 -33.10 43.18
N TYR A 309 15.89 -33.14 44.21
CA TYR A 309 14.47 -33.50 44.10
C TYR A 309 13.66 -32.48 43.27
N ALA A 310 14.11 -31.23 43.16
CA ALA A 310 13.49 -30.22 42.31
C ALA A 310 13.55 -30.58 40.81
N LEU A 311 14.43 -31.49 40.41
CA LEU A 311 14.59 -31.93 39.02
C LEU A 311 13.53 -32.95 38.58
N ILE A 312 12.85 -33.61 39.53
CA ILE A 312 11.78 -34.58 39.23
C ILE A 312 10.62 -33.93 38.46
N PRO A 313 10.00 -32.83 38.94
CA PRO A 313 8.91 -32.19 38.20
C PRO A 313 9.38 -31.63 36.84
N VAL A 314 10.61 -31.12 36.75
CA VAL A 314 11.20 -30.63 35.48
C VAL A 314 11.25 -31.76 34.43
N ARG A 315 11.73 -32.96 34.81
CA ARG A 315 11.76 -34.13 33.92
C ARG A 315 10.37 -34.56 33.49
N PHE A 316 9.42 -34.58 34.42
CA PHE A 316 8.04 -34.93 34.13
C PHE A 316 7.40 -33.95 33.14
N PHE A 317 7.62 -32.65 33.31
CA PHE A 317 7.10 -31.64 32.40
C PHE A 317 7.80 -31.63 31.04
N ALA A 318 9.09 -31.96 30.98
CA ALA A 318 9.79 -32.18 29.71
C ALA A 318 9.13 -33.29 28.87
N LEU A 319 8.73 -34.40 29.51
CA LEU A 319 7.98 -35.48 28.84
C LEU A 319 6.61 -35.03 28.31
N ILE A 320 5.89 -34.21 29.09
CA ILE A 320 4.62 -33.62 28.64
C ILE A 320 4.85 -32.77 27.38
N HIS A 321 5.87 -31.90 27.37
CA HIS A 321 6.19 -31.06 26.22
C HIS A 321 6.55 -31.88 24.98
N MET A 322 7.33 -32.96 25.16
CA MET A 322 7.75 -33.87 24.08
C MET A 322 6.55 -34.57 23.42
N LEU A 323 5.43 -34.72 24.11
CA LEU A 323 4.20 -35.32 23.57
C LEU A 323 3.23 -34.27 23.03
N VAL A 324 3.01 -33.18 23.77
CA VAL A 324 1.96 -32.20 23.47
C VAL A 324 2.35 -31.32 22.29
N LEU A 325 3.55 -30.74 22.30
CA LEU A 325 3.95 -29.74 21.30
C LEU A 325 4.00 -30.30 19.86
N PRO A 326 4.59 -31.48 19.58
CA PRO A 326 4.51 -32.08 18.25
C PRO A 326 3.06 -32.44 17.86
N SER A 327 2.29 -32.97 18.81
CA SER A 327 0.90 -33.38 18.58
C SER A 327 0.02 -32.20 18.15
N VAL A 328 0.23 -31.01 18.73
CA VAL A 328 -0.46 -29.78 18.32
C VAL A 328 -0.13 -29.43 16.87
N GLY A 329 1.14 -29.51 16.48
CA GLY A 329 1.57 -29.30 15.09
C GLY A 329 0.85 -30.22 14.10
N VAL A 330 0.84 -31.52 14.39
CA VAL A 330 0.19 -32.55 13.56
C VAL A 330 -1.33 -32.32 13.46
N VAL A 331 -1.99 -32.02 14.59
CA VAL A 331 -3.44 -31.77 14.62
C VAL A 331 -3.81 -30.53 13.80
N LEU A 332 -3.04 -29.45 13.90
CA LEU A 332 -3.30 -28.22 13.14
C LEU A 332 -3.06 -28.42 11.65
N TRP A 333 -2.01 -29.13 11.28
CA TRP A 333 -1.73 -29.51 9.90
C TRP A 333 -2.85 -30.38 9.32
N TYR A 334 -3.33 -31.37 10.07
CA TYR A 334 -4.44 -32.23 9.64
C TYR A 334 -5.76 -31.46 9.47
N ARG A 335 -6.06 -30.51 10.37
CA ARG A 335 -7.27 -29.69 10.30
C ARG A 335 -7.25 -28.67 9.18
N LYS A 336 -6.08 -28.14 8.82
CA LYS A 336 -5.87 -27.15 7.77
C LYS A 336 -4.72 -27.60 6.86
N ARG A 337 -5.01 -28.53 5.94
CA ARG A 337 -4.03 -29.21 5.07
C ARG A 337 -3.17 -28.26 4.21
N SER A 338 -3.59 -27.01 4.04
CA SER A 338 -2.85 -25.93 3.35
C SER A 338 -1.87 -25.16 4.25
N ASN A 339 -1.82 -25.43 5.56
CA ASN A 339 -0.93 -24.72 6.48
C ASN A 339 0.47 -25.33 6.45
N THR A 340 1.31 -24.84 5.52
CA THR A 340 2.70 -25.25 5.38
C THR A 340 3.54 -24.95 6.62
N ILE A 341 3.21 -23.90 7.39
CA ILE A 341 3.91 -23.53 8.63
C ILE A 341 3.75 -24.64 9.68
N ALA A 342 2.53 -25.17 9.85
CA ALA A 342 2.27 -26.27 10.78
C ALA A 342 2.97 -27.58 10.39
N LEU A 343 3.15 -27.82 9.08
CA LEU A 343 3.91 -28.98 8.57
C LEU A 343 5.39 -28.89 8.95
N TYR A 344 6.05 -27.77 8.64
CA TYR A 344 7.47 -27.57 8.99
C TYR A 344 7.69 -27.62 10.49
N TYR A 345 6.77 -27.04 11.26
CA TYR A 345 6.77 -27.15 12.72
C TYR A 345 6.69 -28.61 13.18
N ALA A 346 5.75 -29.41 12.66
CA ALA A 346 5.62 -30.82 13.05
C ALA A 346 6.86 -31.65 12.66
N LEU A 347 7.43 -31.41 11.47
CA LEU A 347 8.64 -32.09 11.00
C LEU A 347 9.87 -31.75 11.86
N SER A 348 9.94 -30.53 12.41
CA SER A 348 11.06 -30.10 13.26
C SER A 348 11.24 -30.93 14.52
N TRP A 349 10.17 -31.59 15.01
CA TRP A 349 10.24 -32.41 16.22
C TRP A 349 10.87 -33.78 15.98
N ILE A 350 10.93 -34.28 14.74
CA ILE A 350 11.43 -35.64 14.44
C ILE A 350 12.92 -35.79 14.81
N PRO A 351 13.84 -34.90 14.38
CA PRO A 351 15.26 -35.03 14.73
C PRO A 351 15.50 -34.91 16.23
N PHE A 352 14.78 -34.02 16.91
CA PHE A 352 14.90 -33.82 18.35
C PHE A 352 14.43 -35.05 19.14
N THR A 353 13.26 -35.60 18.80
CA THR A 353 12.73 -36.78 19.49
C THR A 353 13.57 -38.02 19.23
N MET A 354 14.12 -38.16 18.02
CA MET A 354 15.08 -39.21 17.68
C MET A 354 16.35 -39.09 18.55
N GLY A 355 16.94 -37.88 18.66
CA GLY A 355 18.11 -37.63 19.51
C GLY A 355 17.85 -37.93 20.99
N ALA A 356 16.68 -37.54 21.50
CA ALA A 356 16.27 -37.83 22.87
C ALA A 356 16.08 -39.35 23.10
N PHE A 357 15.48 -40.06 22.15
CA PHE A 357 15.32 -41.52 22.21
C PHE A 357 16.66 -42.26 22.25
N LEU A 358 17.64 -41.82 21.44
CA LEU A 358 19.00 -42.37 21.45
C LEU A 358 19.65 -42.23 22.83
N ILE A 359 19.52 -41.07 23.48
CA ILE A 359 20.04 -40.87 24.84
C ILE A 359 19.35 -41.79 25.85
N VAL A 360 18.03 -41.94 25.78
CA VAL A 360 17.30 -42.85 26.69
C VAL A 360 17.75 -44.30 26.50
N ALA A 361 17.94 -44.75 25.25
CA ALA A 361 18.43 -46.09 24.93
C ALA A 361 19.87 -46.33 25.43
N TRP A 362 20.71 -45.28 25.40
CA TRP A 362 22.05 -45.34 26.00
C TRP A 362 21.99 -45.38 27.53
N LEU A 363 21.20 -44.50 28.17
CA LEU A 363 21.08 -44.43 29.62
C LEU A 363 20.48 -45.71 30.22
N SER A 364 19.57 -46.38 29.49
CA SER A 364 18.99 -47.67 29.92
C SER A 364 19.94 -48.87 29.79
N GLY A 365 21.13 -48.67 29.20
CA GLY A 365 22.08 -49.74 28.93
C GLY A 365 21.66 -50.67 27.78
N ALA A 366 20.60 -50.34 27.04
CA ALA A 366 20.12 -51.14 25.91
C ALA A 366 21.09 -51.12 24.72
N VAL A 367 21.93 -50.07 24.61
CA VAL A 367 22.94 -49.95 23.58
C VAL A 367 24.26 -49.44 24.14
N ASP A 368 25.36 -49.87 23.54
CA ASP A 368 26.70 -49.41 23.89
C ASP A 368 26.94 -47.94 23.54
N HIS A 369 27.82 -47.30 24.32
CA HIS A 369 28.16 -45.90 24.11
C HIS A 369 28.94 -45.78 22.80
N SER A 370 28.43 -44.92 21.92
CA SER A 370 29.00 -44.57 20.62
C SER A 370 28.82 -43.07 20.43
N TYR A 371 29.66 -42.47 19.60
CA TYR A 371 29.65 -41.03 19.30
C TYR A 371 28.27 -40.52 18.82
N ILE A 372 27.47 -41.39 18.19
CA ILE A 372 26.11 -41.07 17.74
C ILE A 372 25.18 -40.71 18.91
N TYR A 373 25.36 -41.31 20.08
CA TYR A 373 24.52 -41.06 21.26
C TYR A 373 24.86 -39.75 21.96
N SER A 374 26.15 -39.41 22.01
CA SER A 374 26.65 -38.16 22.62
C SER A 374 26.26 -36.93 21.79
N TRP A 375 26.27 -37.05 20.46
CA TRP A 375 25.98 -35.95 19.54
C TRP A 375 24.56 -35.95 18.98
N GLY A 376 23.78 -37.01 19.20
CA GLY A 376 22.42 -37.16 18.65
C GLY A 376 21.46 -36.06 19.09
N LEU A 377 21.43 -35.71 20.38
CA LEU A 377 20.55 -34.64 20.88
C LEU A 377 21.01 -33.23 20.43
N PRO A 378 22.30 -32.85 20.52
CA PRO A 378 22.76 -31.57 19.97
C PRO A 378 22.46 -31.42 18.47
N ILE A 379 22.78 -32.44 17.65
CA ILE A 379 22.50 -32.42 16.20
C ILE A 379 20.99 -32.33 15.94
N GLY A 380 20.18 -33.12 16.65
CA GLY A 380 18.72 -33.08 16.56
C GLY A 380 18.16 -31.70 16.89
N THR A 381 18.73 -31.03 17.88
CA THR A 381 18.35 -29.68 18.32
C THR A 381 18.73 -28.61 17.28
N LEU A 382 19.90 -28.72 16.65
CA LEU A 382 20.30 -27.84 15.54
C LEU A 382 19.37 -28.01 14.34
N CYS A 383 19.07 -29.25 13.95
CA CYS A 383 18.14 -29.57 12.86
C CYS A 383 16.72 -29.05 13.16
N GLN A 384 16.23 -29.22 14.40
CA GLN A 384 14.96 -28.66 14.84
C GLN A 384 14.98 -27.14 14.70
N SER A 385 16.01 -26.49 15.21
CA SER A 385 16.16 -25.03 15.16
C SER A 385 16.11 -24.54 13.71
N LEU A 386 16.87 -25.14 12.79
CA LEU A 386 16.86 -24.79 11.37
C LEU A 386 15.47 -24.94 10.73
N LEU A 387 14.78 -26.06 10.97
CA LEU A 387 13.43 -26.28 10.45
C LEU A 387 12.40 -25.29 11.00
N LEU A 388 12.53 -24.90 12.27
CA LEU A 388 11.70 -23.87 12.89
C LEU A 388 11.99 -22.47 12.32
N ALA A 389 13.25 -22.15 11.99
CA ALA A 389 13.61 -20.92 11.30
C ALA A 389 12.95 -20.84 9.91
N PHE A 390 12.95 -21.94 9.16
CA PHE A 390 12.23 -22.03 7.88
C PHE A 390 10.72 -21.80 8.05
N ALA A 391 10.11 -22.38 9.08
CA ALA A 391 8.69 -22.17 9.38
C ALA A 391 8.38 -20.69 9.68
N ALA A 392 9.22 -20.03 10.48
CA ALA A 392 9.10 -18.59 10.77
C ALA A 392 9.27 -17.73 9.51
N GLY A 393 10.23 -18.07 8.64
CA GLY A 393 10.42 -17.39 7.36
C GLY A 393 9.22 -17.53 6.41
N GLN A 394 8.55 -18.69 6.39
CA GLN A 394 7.32 -18.86 5.60
C GLN A 394 6.17 -17.99 6.13
N GLN A 395 6.05 -17.81 7.45
CA GLN A 395 5.07 -16.89 8.03
C GLN A 395 5.30 -15.45 7.56
N LEU A 396 6.56 -15.01 7.46
CA LEU A 396 6.90 -13.68 6.93
C LEU A 396 6.38 -13.47 5.51
N ASN A 397 6.59 -14.47 4.66
CA ASN A 397 6.19 -14.40 3.25
C ASN A 397 4.67 -14.28 3.12
N VAL A 398 3.91 -15.05 3.91
CA VAL A 398 2.44 -14.97 3.94
C VAL A 398 1.98 -13.58 4.39
N VAL A 399 2.49 -13.08 5.53
CA VAL A 399 2.10 -11.76 6.04
C VAL A 399 2.46 -10.64 5.06
N THR A 400 3.61 -10.75 4.39
CA THR A 400 4.04 -9.77 3.38
C THR A 400 3.13 -9.79 2.16
N GLN A 401 2.74 -10.98 1.69
CA GLN A 401 1.80 -11.13 0.58
C GLN A 401 0.42 -10.57 0.92
N ASP A 402 -0.10 -10.83 2.12
CA ASP A 402 -1.39 -10.30 2.58
C ASP A 402 -1.37 -8.76 2.60
N LYS A 403 -0.30 -8.14 3.11
CA LYS A 403 -0.13 -6.68 3.09
C LYS A 403 -0.06 -6.11 1.67
N LEU A 404 0.66 -6.77 0.77
CA LEU A 404 0.74 -6.35 -0.64
C LEU A 404 -0.63 -6.47 -1.33
N GLN A 405 -1.41 -7.50 -1.01
CA GLN A 405 -2.75 -7.66 -1.53
C GLN A 405 -3.69 -6.56 -1.04
N GLU A 406 -3.65 -6.23 0.26
CA GLU A 406 -4.43 -5.12 0.82
C GLU A 406 -4.09 -3.78 0.16
N GLN A 407 -2.81 -3.53 -0.11
CA GLN A 407 -2.38 -2.32 -0.83
C GLN A 407 -2.89 -2.30 -2.28
N ARG A 408 -2.87 -3.43 -2.99
CA ARG A 408 -3.40 -3.54 -4.35
C ARG A 408 -4.90 -3.30 -4.42
N ASP A 409 -5.66 -3.81 -3.46
CA ASP A 409 -7.10 -3.63 -3.42
C ASP A 409 -7.47 -2.16 -3.13
N LYS A 410 -6.71 -1.47 -2.26
CA LYS A 410 -6.87 -0.01 -2.06
C LYS A 410 -6.61 0.78 -3.35
N LEU A 411 -5.56 0.44 -4.08
CA LEU A 411 -5.22 1.12 -5.35
C LEU A 411 -6.33 0.94 -6.39
N ARG A 412 -6.88 -0.27 -6.53
CA ARG A 412 -8.01 -0.54 -7.45
C ARG A 412 -9.23 0.33 -7.16
N VAL A 413 -9.60 0.48 -5.88
CA VAL A 413 -10.73 1.33 -5.47
C VAL A 413 -10.46 2.81 -5.78
N MET A 414 -9.22 3.26 -5.62
CA MET A 414 -8.83 4.63 -6.00
C MET A 414 -8.94 4.87 -7.51
N ASP A 415 -8.44 3.95 -8.34
CA ASP A 415 -8.53 4.05 -9.81
C ASP A 415 -10.00 4.06 -10.28
N GLU A 416 -10.87 3.25 -9.68
CA GLU A 416 -12.30 3.27 -9.98
C GLU A 416 -12.97 4.60 -9.62
N LEU A 417 -12.59 5.18 -8.48
CA LEU A 417 -13.09 6.48 -8.04
C LEU A 417 -12.62 7.60 -8.97
N GLU A 418 -11.36 7.60 -9.35
CA GLU A 418 -10.79 8.58 -10.28
C GLU A 418 -11.49 8.52 -11.64
N ASN A 419 -11.72 7.31 -12.17
CA ASN A 419 -12.48 7.11 -13.41
C ASN A 419 -13.94 7.60 -13.32
N LYS A 420 -14.58 7.45 -12.15
CA LYS A 420 -15.94 8.01 -11.93
C LYS A 420 -15.89 9.53 -11.88
N VAL A 421 -14.93 10.11 -11.18
CA VAL A 421 -14.76 11.57 -11.07
C VAL A 421 -14.44 12.18 -12.44
N SER A 422 -13.57 11.56 -13.24
CA SER A 422 -13.23 12.05 -14.58
C SER A 422 -14.42 12.02 -15.53
N LYS A 423 -15.24 10.95 -15.49
CA LYS A 423 -16.50 10.86 -16.23
C LYS A 423 -17.50 11.94 -15.81
N LEU A 424 -17.64 12.20 -14.51
CA LEU A 424 -18.52 13.27 -14.01
C LEU A 424 -18.04 14.65 -14.45
N LYS A 425 -16.74 14.94 -14.33
CA LYS A 425 -16.15 16.20 -14.82
C LYS A 425 -16.35 16.38 -16.32
N ARG A 426 -16.16 15.32 -17.12
CA ARG A 426 -16.40 15.39 -18.56
C ARG A 426 -17.87 15.65 -18.89
N ARG A 427 -18.79 14.99 -18.18
CA ARG A 427 -20.24 15.22 -18.33
C ARG A 427 -20.60 16.66 -17.98
N ASP A 428 -20.07 17.18 -16.88
CA ASP A 428 -20.27 18.58 -16.46
C ASP A 428 -19.75 19.57 -17.51
N GLN A 429 -18.52 19.37 -18.01
CA GLN A 429 -17.95 20.20 -19.07
C GLN A 429 -18.80 20.20 -20.35
N VAL A 430 -19.31 19.03 -20.76
CA VAL A 430 -20.18 18.92 -21.93
C VAL A 430 -21.48 19.68 -21.68
N ILE A 431 -22.15 19.48 -20.53
CA ILE A 431 -23.39 20.20 -20.19
C ILE A 431 -23.16 21.72 -20.21
N ARG A 432 -22.08 22.20 -19.60
CA ARG A 432 -21.72 23.63 -19.56
C ARG A 432 -21.57 24.25 -20.95
N SER A 433 -21.13 23.49 -21.95
CA SER A 433 -21.01 23.98 -23.34
C SER A 433 -22.34 24.16 -24.08
N PHE A 434 -23.44 23.61 -23.57
CA PHE A 434 -24.78 23.69 -24.16
C PHE A 434 -25.75 24.61 -23.42
N VAL A 435 -25.33 25.24 -22.32
CA VAL A 435 -26.16 26.16 -21.52
C VAL A 435 -25.59 27.58 -21.59
N SER A 436 -26.44 28.58 -21.37
CA SER A 436 -26.00 29.99 -21.37
C SER A 436 -25.07 30.29 -20.19
N LEU A 437 -24.16 31.25 -20.38
CA LEU A 437 -23.15 31.61 -19.37
C LEU A 437 -23.76 32.01 -18.03
N ASP A 438 -24.90 32.72 -18.02
CA ASP A 438 -25.61 33.11 -16.79
C ASP A 438 -26.03 31.90 -15.94
N VAL A 439 -26.49 30.83 -16.60
CA VAL A 439 -26.89 29.59 -15.91
C VAL A 439 -25.65 28.90 -15.35
N VAL A 440 -24.52 28.92 -16.06
CA VAL A 440 -23.25 28.37 -15.58
C VAL A 440 -22.73 29.14 -14.36
N GLU A 441 -22.74 30.46 -14.42
CA GLU A 441 -22.29 31.32 -13.31
C GLU A 441 -23.16 31.17 -12.06
N GLU A 442 -24.47 31.00 -12.20
CA GLU A 442 -25.37 30.70 -11.08
C GLU A 442 -25.08 29.35 -10.46
N LEU A 443 -24.88 28.31 -11.28
CA LEU A 443 -24.47 26.98 -10.79
C LEU A 443 -23.13 27.05 -10.03
N ASP A 444 -22.19 27.85 -10.49
CA ASP A 444 -20.89 28.06 -9.82
C ASP A 444 -21.01 28.81 -8.50
N ARG A 445 -22.03 29.67 -8.35
CA ARG A 445 -22.38 30.31 -7.07
C ARG A 445 -23.19 29.40 -6.14
N GLY A 446 -23.57 28.20 -6.58
CA GLY A 446 -24.42 27.28 -5.82
C GLY A 446 -25.90 27.68 -5.78
N GLU A 447 -26.32 28.56 -6.70
CA GLU A 447 -27.71 28.94 -6.90
C GLU A 447 -28.43 27.89 -7.77
N ASP A 448 -29.75 27.78 -7.64
CA ASP A 448 -30.59 26.92 -8.49
C ASP A 448 -31.19 27.73 -9.65
N PRO A 449 -30.69 27.59 -10.90
CA PRO A 449 -31.17 28.38 -12.03
C PRO A 449 -32.64 28.16 -12.35
N LEU A 450 -33.25 27.06 -11.88
CA LEU A 450 -34.66 26.76 -12.08
C LEU A 450 -35.58 27.64 -11.23
N GLN A 451 -35.09 28.18 -10.12
CA GLN A 451 -35.85 29.06 -9.21
C GLN A 451 -35.83 30.53 -9.62
N TYR A 452 -35.28 30.84 -10.80
CA TYR A 452 -35.20 32.20 -11.32
C TYR A 452 -36.59 32.85 -11.41
N GLN A 453 -36.73 34.00 -10.73
CA GLN A 453 -37.99 34.75 -10.70
C GLN A 453 -38.12 35.64 -11.94
N PRO A 454 -39.28 35.67 -12.62
CA PRO A 454 -39.53 36.54 -13.77
C PRO A 454 -39.33 38.03 -13.42
N ARG A 455 -38.65 38.79 -14.29
CA ARG A 455 -38.39 40.23 -14.11
C ARG A 455 -38.49 41.00 -15.42
N ASN A 456 -38.98 42.23 -15.34
CA ASN A 456 -38.93 43.18 -16.45
C ASN A 456 -37.56 43.87 -16.47
N LEU A 457 -36.83 43.74 -17.58
CA LEU A 457 -35.50 44.31 -17.79
C LEU A 457 -35.51 45.23 -19.00
N ASN A 458 -34.81 46.36 -18.92
CA ASN A 458 -34.51 47.18 -20.08
C ASN A 458 -33.20 46.69 -20.69
N LYS A 459 -33.25 46.22 -21.93
CA LYS A 459 -32.11 45.62 -22.63
C LYS A 459 -32.04 46.13 -24.07
N CYS A 460 -30.84 46.13 -24.64
CA CYS A 460 -30.65 46.20 -26.08
C CYS A 460 -30.65 44.78 -26.65
N ILE A 461 -31.40 44.56 -27.71
CA ILE A 461 -31.35 43.32 -28.49
C ILE A 461 -30.82 43.64 -29.87
N ALA A 462 -29.81 42.88 -30.29
CA ALA A 462 -29.38 42.79 -31.66
C ALA A 462 -29.78 41.41 -32.22
N PHE A 463 -30.53 41.41 -33.31
CA PHE A 463 -30.71 40.23 -34.15
C PHE A 463 -29.76 40.33 -35.33
N MET A 464 -29.04 39.24 -35.58
CA MET A 464 -28.12 39.13 -36.70
C MET A 464 -28.48 37.91 -37.51
N ASP A 465 -28.45 38.00 -38.84
CA ASP A 465 -28.67 36.85 -39.73
C ASP A 465 -27.77 36.92 -40.96
N MET A 466 -27.25 35.79 -41.42
CA MET A 466 -26.36 35.75 -42.58
C MET A 466 -27.14 35.92 -43.89
N HIS A 467 -26.58 36.66 -44.83
CA HIS A 467 -27.16 36.80 -46.16
C HIS A 467 -26.77 35.58 -47.02
N ASN A 468 -27.70 35.14 -47.89
CA ASN A 468 -27.49 34.03 -48.84
C ASN A 468 -27.04 32.70 -48.22
N TYR A 469 -27.31 32.50 -46.92
CA TYR A 469 -26.89 31.31 -46.18
C TYR A 469 -27.47 30.00 -46.75
N THR A 470 -28.70 30.02 -47.28
CA THR A 470 -29.30 28.84 -47.92
C THR A 470 -28.49 28.37 -49.13
N THR A 471 -28.03 29.30 -49.98
CA THR A 471 -27.21 29.00 -51.14
C THR A 471 -25.82 28.48 -50.74
N PHE A 472 -25.28 29.00 -49.65
CA PHE A 472 -24.03 28.51 -49.05
C PHE A 472 -24.17 27.04 -48.62
N PHE A 473 -25.28 26.65 -47.97
CA PHE A 473 -25.51 25.26 -47.54
C PHE A 473 -25.76 24.27 -48.68
N GLU A 474 -26.29 24.74 -49.81
CA GLU A 474 -26.52 23.91 -50.99
C GLU A 474 -25.24 23.61 -51.76
N THR A 475 -24.22 24.45 -51.61
CA THR A 475 -23.00 24.41 -52.45
C THR A 475 -21.80 23.79 -51.74
N TYR A 476 -21.70 23.92 -50.41
CA TYR A 476 -20.54 23.47 -49.62
C TYR A 476 -20.79 22.15 -48.90
N SER A 477 -19.71 21.42 -48.56
CA SER A 477 -19.82 20.22 -47.73
C SER A 477 -20.20 20.56 -46.28
N ALA A 478 -20.83 19.61 -45.58
CA ALA A 478 -21.23 19.81 -44.18
C ALA A 478 -20.06 20.23 -43.26
N PHE A 479 -18.84 19.74 -43.53
CA PHE A 479 -17.64 20.11 -42.79
C PHE A 479 -17.22 21.57 -43.06
N GLU A 480 -17.25 22.01 -44.31
CA GLU A 480 -16.91 23.39 -44.70
C GLU A 480 -17.94 24.39 -44.17
N CYS A 481 -19.23 24.01 -44.20
CA CYS A 481 -20.29 24.80 -43.58
C CYS A 481 -20.05 24.98 -42.09
N GLN A 482 -19.82 23.88 -41.35
CA GLN A 482 -19.55 23.92 -39.92
C GLN A 482 -18.32 24.77 -39.59
N LYS A 483 -17.23 24.60 -40.34
CA LYS A 483 -15.99 25.36 -40.13
C LYS A 483 -16.24 26.86 -40.31
N THR A 484 -16.89 27.26 -41.40
CA THR A 484 -17.16 28.66 -41.71
C THR A 484 -18.07 29.31 -40.68
N ILE A 485 -19.10 28.59 -40.23
CA ILE A 485 -20.01 29.08 -39.17
C ILE A 485 -19.27 29.24 -37.85
N ASN A 486 -18.44 28.28 -37.46
CA ASN A 486 -17.67 28.38 -36.22
C ASN A 486 -16.66 29.54 -36.27
N GLU A 487 -16.04 29.80 -37.42
CA GLU A 487 -15.18 30.98 -37.63
C GLU A 487 -15.99 32.29 -37.51
N PHE A 488 -17.18 32.34 -38.10
CA PHE A 488 -18.08 33.48 -37.97
C PHE A 488 -18.54 33.71 -36.52
N PHE A 489 -18.98 32.65 -35.83
CA PHE A 489 -19.37 32.71 -34.42
C PHE A 489 -18.22 33.15 -33.53
N LYS A 490 -16.97 32.80 -33.85
CA LYS A 490 -15.80 33.31 -33.13
C LYS A 490 -15.67 34.83 -33.27
N ILE A 491 -15.80 35.36 -34.49
CA ILE A 491 -15.77 36.82 -34.74
C ILE A 491 -16.88 37.54 -33.95
N VAL A 492 -18.08 36.96 -33.95
CA VAL A 492 -19.23 37.50 -33.20
C VAL A 492 -18.96 37.48 -31.70
N ASN A 493 -18.59 36.31 -31.15
CA ASN A 493 -18.33 36.14 -29.72
C ASN A 493 -17.24 37.09 -29.22
N ASP A 494 -16.13 37.22 -29.94
CA ASP A 494 -15.02 38.10 -29.54
C ASP A 494 -15.47 39.57 -29.41
N ALA A 495 -16.31 40.04 -30.34
CA ALA A 495 -16.83 41.40 -30.30
C ALA A 495 -17.92 41.60 -29.23
N VAL A 496 -18.82 40.62 -29.08
CA VAL A 496 -19.94 40.66 -28.12
C VAL A 496 -19.44 40.61 -26.68
N TYR A 497 -18.61 39.62 -26.33
CA TYR A 497 -18.09 39.47 -24.97
C TYR A 497 -17.16 40.61 -24.59
N GLY A 498 -16.38 41.14 -25.55
CA GLY A 498 -15.50 42.30 -25.32
C GLY A 498 -16.24 43.56 -24.85
N GLU A 499 -17.53 43.67 -25.11
CA GLU A 499 -18.39 44.78 -24.68
C GLU A 499 -19.47 44.32 -23.67
N ARG A 500 -19.25 43.19 -22.98
CA ARG A 500 -20.16 42.60 -21.98
C ARG A 500 -21.57 42.28 -22.51
N GLY A 501 -21.69 42.04 -23.81
CA GLY A 501 -22.87 41.45 -24.41
C GLY A 501 -22.91 39.94 -24.20
N ARG A 502 -24.08 39.34 -24.47
CA ARG A 502 -24.27 37.89 -24.40
C ARG A 502 -25.07 37.41 -25.59
N VAL A 503 -24.69 36.28 -26.15
CA VAL A 503 -25.51 35.56 -27.11
C VAL A 503 -26.60 34.82 -26.32
N ASP A 504 -27.86 35.22 -26.47
CA ASP A 504 -29.00 34.59 -25.81
C ASP A 504 -29.27 33.22 -26.45
N LYS A 505 -29.37 33.19 -27.78
CA LYS A 505 -29.54 31.95 -28.55
C LYS A 505 -29.10 32.08 -30.01
N ILE A 506 -28.81 30.92 -30.58
CA ILE A 506 -28.54 30.71 -32.01
C ILE A 506 -29.78 30.04 -32.62
N ILE A 507 -30.29 30.58 -33.72
CA ILE A 507 -31.50 30.13 -34.42
C ILE A 507 -31.14 29.93 -35.89
N GLY A 508 -30.63 28.75 -36.23
CA GLY A 508 -30.07 28.51 -37.57
C GLY A 508 -28.79 29.34 -37.77
N ASP A 509 -28.78 30.19 -38.80
CA ASP A 509 -27.80 31.24 -39.09
C ASP A 509 -27.99 32.54 -38.30
N ALA A 510 -29.17 32.71 -37.71
CA ALA A 510 -29.47 33.90 -36.94
C ALA A 510 -28.93 33.81 -35.50
N MET A 511 -28.52 34.94 -34.95
CA MET A 511 -28.11 35.10 -33.56
C MET A 511 -28.92 36.20 -32.89
N MET A 512 -29.43 35.90 -31.70
CA MET A 512 -30.04 36.88 -30.80
C MET A 512 -29.03 37.23 -29.72
N ILE A 513 -28.68 38.50 -29.63
CA ILE A 513 -27.65 39.01 -28.73
C ILE A 513 -28.27 40.07 -27.83
N GLU A 514 -28.02 39.98 -26.53
CA GLU A 514 -28.48 40.94 -25.54
C GLU A 514 -27.34 41.76 -24.95
N PHE A 515 -27.63 43.03 -24.66
CA PHE A 515 -26.75 43.93 -23.92
C PHE A 515 -27.54 44.69 -22.87
N SER A 516 -26.89 44.96 -21.73
CA SER A 516 -27.47 45.79 -20.67
C SER A 516 -27.55 47.27 -21.07
N GLU A 517 -26.65 47.74 -21.93
CA GLU A 517 -26.54 49.15 -22.30
C GLU A 517 -26.55 49.34 -23.84
N PRO A 518 -27.28 50.34 -24.37
CA PRO A 518 -27.29 50.66 -25.80
C PRO A 518 -25.90 50.98 -26.38
N ALA A 519 -25.07 51.69 -25.62
CA ALA A 519 -23.72 52.08 -26.06
C ALA A 519 -22.80 50.87 -26.23
N SER A 520 -22.85 49.89 -25.33
CA SER A 520 -22.12 48.63 -25.45
C SER A 520 -22.58 47.82 -26.66
N CYS A 521 -23.90 47.75 -26.86
CA CYS A 521 -24.53 47.11 -28.02
C CYS A 521 -23.96 47.69 -29.33
N LEU A 522 -23.97 49.02 -29.45
CA LEU A 522 -23.44 49.74 -30.61
C LEU A 522 -21.96 49.45 -30.85
N LYS A 523 -21.13 49.61 -29.81
CA LYS A 523 -19.68 49.36 -29.90
C LYS A 523 -19.38 47.93 -30.34
N ALA A 524 -20.10 46.96 -29.80
CA ALA A 524 -19.93 45.55 -30.15
C ALA A 524 -20.25 45.31 -31.62
N ILE A 525 -21.42 45.76 -32.10
CA ILE A 525 -21.85 45.55 -33.49
C ILE A 525 -20.93 46.28 -34.48
N VAL A 526 -20.49 47.51 -34.17
CA VAL A 526 -19.52 48.25 -35.01
C VAL A 526 -18.17 47.54 -35.03
N ARG A 527 -17.66 47.07 -33.88
CA ARG A 527 -16.40 46.30 -33.82
C ARG A 527 -16.53 45.00 -34.62
N LEU A 528 -17.65 44.30 -34.49
CA LEU A 528 -17.95 43.07 -35.21
C LEU A 528 -17.91 43.31 -36.73
N ARG A 529 -18.53 44.39 -37.22
CA ARG A 529 -18.49 44.77 -38.65
C ARG A 529 -17.08 45.05 -39.14
N LYS A 530 -16.26 45.76 -38.35
CA LYS A 530 -14.86 46.03 -38.69
C LYS A 530 -14.05 44.72 -38.77
N ASN A 531 -14.17 43.86 -37.76
CA ASN A 531 -13.52 42.54 -37.74
C ASN A 531 -13.97 41.66 -38.91
N LEU A 532 -15.25 41.71 -39.29
CA LEU A 532 -15.76 41.00 -40.46
C LEU A 532 -15.14 41.54 -41.76
N SER A 533 -15.01 42.87 -41.90
CA SER A 533 -14.40 43.48 -43.07
C SER A 533 -12.95 43.01 -43.26
N ASP A 534 -12.18 42.93 -42.17
CA ASP A 534 -10.81 42.40 -42.19
C ASP A 534 -10.79 40.91 -42.54
N ALA A 535 -11.67 40.10 -41.93
CA ALA A 535 -11.80 38.68 -42.25
C ALA A 535 -12.19 38.46 -43.72
N ASN A 536 -13.11 39.27 -44.25
CA ASN A 536 -13.53 39.21 -45.65
C ASN A 536 -12.42 39.62 -46.63
N ARG A 537 -11.52 40.54 -46.24
CA ARG A 537 -10.33 40.83 -47.04
C ARG A 537 -9.46 39.59 -47.21
N GLN A 538 -9.18 38.89 -46.11
CA GLN A 538 -8.42 37.65 -46.14
C GLN A 538 -9.13 36.55 -46.94
N ARG A 539 -10.46 36.41 -46.79
CA ARG A 539 -11.27 35.47 -47.57
C ARG A 539 -11.20 35.78 -49.08
N SER A 540 -11.28 37.06 -49.45
CA SER A 540 -11.17 37.51 -50.84
C SER A 540 -9.81 37.16 -51.45
N GLU A 541 -8.72 37.37 -50.72
CA GLU A 541 -7.36 36.97 -51.12
C GLU A 541 -7.23 35.45 -51.32
N GLN A 542 -8.04 34.67 -50.61
CA GLN A 542 -8.11 33.21 -50.72
C GLN A 542 -9.18 32.72 -51.72
N HIS A 543 -9.78 33.62 -52.50
CA HIS A 543 -10.88 33.33 -53.41
C HIS A 543 -12.08 32.62 -52.75
N GLN A 544 -12.31 32.89 -51.47
CA GLN A 544 -13.45 32.41 -50.71
C GLN A 544 -14.62 33.41 -50.79
N GLU A 545 -15.84 32.89 -50.69
CA GLU A 545 -17.05 33.70 -50.67
C GLU A 545 -17.08 34.62 -49.44
N LEU A 546 -17.48 35.88 -49.64
CA LEU A 546 -17.52 36.89 -48.59
C LEU A 546 -18.70 36.63 -47.64
N LEU A 547 -18.47 36.80 -46.34
CA LEU A 547 -19.51 36.71 -45.34
C LEU A 547 -20.26 38.04 -45.23
N GLN A 548 -21.58 37.99 -45.35
CA GLN A 548 -22.46 39.13 -45.19
C GLN A 548 -23.55 38.80 -44.18
N PHE A 549 -23.94 39.77 -43.36
CA PHE A 549 -25.06 39.60 -42.44
C PHE A 549 -25.85 40.91 -42.32
N GLY A 550 -27.11 40.81 -41.93
CA GLY A 550 -27.95 41.93 -41.53
C GLY A 550 -27.91 42.09 -40.02
N THR A 551 -28.08 43.30 -39.49
CA THR A 551 -28.24 43.51 -38.05
C THR A 551 -29.39 44.45 -37.76
N GLY A 552 -30.37 43.97 -36.99
CA GLY A 552 -31.47 44.76 -36.47
C GLY A 552 -31.30 44.99 -34.98
N ILE A 553 -31.33 46.24 -34.54
CA ILE A 553 -31.13 46.64 -33.15
C ILE A 553 -32.36 47.34 -32.60
N SER A 554 -32.79 46.95 -31.41
CA SER A 554 -33.88 47.59 -30.69
C SER A 554 -33.57 47.66 -29.21
N TYR A 555 -34.18 48.63 -28.52
CA TYR A 555 -34.08 48.78 -27.07
C TYR A 555 -35.46 48.95 -26.45
N GLY A 556 -35.66 48.34 -25.29
CA GLY A 556 -36.84 48.58 -24.48
C GLY A 556 -37.01 47.58 -23.34
N THR A 557 -38.17 47.64 -22.69
CA THR A 557 -38.52 46.73 -21.59
C THR A 557 -38.97 45.37 -22.14
N MET A 558 -38.40 44.31 -21.58
CA MET A 558 -38.67 42.91 -21.93
C MET A 558 -38.79 42.05 -20.66
N LEU A 559 -39.56 40.97 -20.74
CA LEU A 559 -39.68 39.98 -19.67
C LEU A 559 -38.52 38.98 -19.78
N SER A 560 -37.69 38.90 -18.75
CA SER A 560 -36.72 37.82 -18.55
C SER A 560 -37.34 36.77 -17.63
N ALA A 561 -37.45 35.53 -18.11
CA ALA A 561 -37.91 34.41 -17.29
C ALA A 561 -37.41 33.07 -17.85
N ASN A 562 -37.55 32.01 -17.05
CA ASN A 562 -37.41 30.64 -17.51
C ASN A 562 -38.70 30.21 -18.23
N PHE A 563 -38.60 29.84 -19.50
CA PHE A 563 -39.71 29.34 -20.30
C PHE A 563 -39.46 27.90 -20.75
N GLY A 564 -40.48 27.05 -20.73
CA GLY A 564 -40.38 25.68 -21.22
C GLY A 564 -41.12 24.65 -20.37
N SER A 565 -40.62 23.41 -20.40
CA SER A 565 -41.17 22.25 -19.69
C SER A 565 -40.09 21.58 -18.83
N SER A 566 -40.45 20.53 -18.09
CA SER A 566 -39.48 19.71 -17.32
C SER A 566 -38.35 19.12 -18.18
N HIS A 567 -38.52 19.01 -19.50
CA HIS A 567 -37.53 18.44 -20.40
C HIS A 567 -36.63 19.46 -21.10
N LYS A 568 -37.07 20.72 -21.20
CA LYS A 568 -36.33 21.80 -21.85
C LYS A 568 -36.79 23.13 -21.29
N ILE A 569 -35.88 23.83 -20.65
CA ILE A 569 -36.08 25.18 -20.10
C ILE A 569 -35.03 26.08 -20.75
N ASP A 570 -35.48 27.18 -21.31
CA ASP A 570 -34.62 28.26 -21.80
C ASP A 570 -34.94 29.52 -21.01
N ARG A 571 -33.91 30.08 -20.37
CA ARG A 571 -33.98 31.44 -19.85
C ARG A 571 -33.76 32.39 -21.01
N THR A 572 -34.72 33.25 -21.30
CA THR A 572 -34.65 34.14 -22.46
C THR A 572 -35.48 35.41 -22.24
N LEU A 573 -35.30 36.39 -23.12
CA LEU A 573 -36.06 37.63 -23.15
C LEU A 573 -37.25 37.55 -24.11
N ILE A 574 -38.41 37.98 -23.65
CA ILE A 574 -39.62 38.10 -24.47
C ILE A 574 -40.17 39.53 -24.37
N GLY A 575 -40.47 40.15 -25.51
CA GLY A 575 -41.11 41.45 -25.56
C GLY A 575 -41.14 42.05 -26.96
N ASP A 576 -41.83 43.18 -27.10
CA ASP A 576 -41.91 43.91 -28.38
C ASP A 576 -40.52 44.31 -28.94
N PRO A 577 -39.52 44.74 -28.13
CA PRO A 577 -38.20 45.06 -28.66
C PRO A 577 -37.50 43.89 -29.37
N VAL A 578 -37.67 42.65 -28.87
CA VAL A 578 -37.16 41.41 -29.51
C VAL A 578 -37.74 41.27 -30.92
N ASN A 579 -39.06 41.42 -31.04
CA ASN A 579 -39.76 41.33 -32.33
C ASN A 579 -39.38 42.47 -33.28
N VAL A 580 -39.18 43.68 -32.75
CA VAL A 580 -38.72 44.83 -33.54
C VAL A 580 -37.32 44.56 -34.09
N ALA A 581 -36.36 44.16 -33.24
CA ALA A 581 -34.99 43.86 -33.66
C ALA A 581 -34.94 42.80 -34.77
N SER A 582 -35.62 41.66 -34.60
CA SER A 582 -35.68 40.61 -35.64
C SER A 582 -36.26 41.12 -36.97
N ARG A 583 -37.28 41.97 -36.95
CA ARG A 583 -37.84 42.52 -38.19
C ARG A 583 -36.95 43.57 -38.83
N LEU A 584 -36.27 44.39 -38.02
CA LEU A 584 -35.28 45.35 -38.50
C LEU A 584 -34.13 44.64 -39.21
N GLU A 585 -33.68 43.51 -38.65
CA GLU A 585 -32.71 42.64 -39.29
C GLU A 585 -33.24 42.21 -40.66
N THR A 586 -34.44 41.63 -40.75
CA THR A 586 -34.96 41.09 -42.01
C THR A 586 -35.07 42.14 -43.12
N ILE A 587 -35.41 43.39 -42.77
CA ILE A 587 -35.54 44.47 -43.76
C ILE A 587 -34.21 45.16 -44.08
N THR A 588 -33.10 44.82 -43.43
CA THR A 588 -31.76 45.34 -43.81
C THR A 588 -31.46 45.12 -45.28
N ARG A 589 -31.86 43.95 -45.82
CA ARG A 589 -31.76 43.60 -47.25
C ARG A 589 -32.57 44.55 -48.14
N GLN A 590 -33.76 44.93 -47.71
CA GLN A 590 -34.63 45.86 -48.46
C GLN A 590 -34.04 47.27 -48.50
N PHE A 591 -33.45 47.72 -47.39
CA PHE A 591 -32.78 49.02 -47.30
C PHE A 591 -31.35 48.99 -47.86
N ALA A 592 -30.83 47.81 -48.17
CA ALA A 592 -29.44 47.56 -48.57
C ALA A 592 -28.43 48.21 -47.60
N VAL A 593 -28.65 48.00 -46.31
CA VAL A 593 -27.78 48.49 -45.23
C VAL A 593 -27.34 47.34 -44.33
N ASP A 594 -26.23 47.52 -43.64
CA ASP A 594 -25.71 46.54 -42.71
C ASP A 594 -26.45 46.55 -41.36
N ILE A 595 -26.73 47.74 -40.82
CA ILE A 595 -27.27 47.91 -39.47
C ILE A 595 -28.50 48.80 -39.52
N LEU A 596 -29.64 48.28 -39.07
CA LEU A 596 -30.86 49.04 -38.82
C LEU A 596 -31.20 49.09 -37.34
N CYS A 597 -31.51 50.27 -36.86
CA CYS A 597 -31.84 50.53 -35.47
C CYS A 597 -33.25 51.12 -35.33
N SER A 598 -33.92 50.74 -34.24
CA SER A 598 -35.16 51.39 -33.83
C SER A 598 -34.88 52.81 -33.35
N LYS A 599 -35.90 53.69 -33.42
CA LYS A 599 -35.79 55.05 -32.89
C LYS A 599 -35.48 55.05 -31.40
N GLU A 600 -36.12 54.17 -30.64
CA GLU A 600 -35.98 54.04 -29.19
C GLU A 600 -34.53 53.71 -28.79
N PHE A 601 -33.79 52.96 -29.61
CA PHE A 601 -32.37 52.70 -29.40
C PHE A 601 -31.51 53.94 -29.67
N VAL A 602 -31.74 54.62 -30.80
CA VAL A 602 -30.95 55.79 -31.22
C VAL A 602 -31.15 56.98 -30.29
N ASP A 603 -32.37 57.22 -29.81
CA ASP A 603 -32.70 58.32 -28.90
C ASP A 603 -31.91 58.24 -27.56
N LEU A 604 -31.35 57.08 -27.22
CA LEU A 604 -30.52 56.88 -26.01
C LEU A 604 -29.02 57.14 -26.25
N LEU A 605 -28.60 57.32 -27.51
CA LEU A 605 -27.21 57.51 -27.91
C LEU A 605 -26.85 59.00 -28.03
N HIS A 606 -26.86 59.72 -26.91
CA HIS A 606 -26.73 61.18 -26.86
C HIS A 606 -25.48 61.75 -27.58
N ASP A 607 -24.33 61.09 -27.47
CA ASP A 607 -23.05 61.54 -28.05
C ASP A 607 -22.65 60.81 -29.34
N TYR A 608 -23.57 60.04 -29.92
CA TYR A 608 -23.31 59.31 -31.15
C TYR A 608 -23.70 60.14 -32.37
N GLN A 609 -22.90 60.14 -33.43
CA GLN A 609 -23.19 60.92 -34.65
C GLN A 609 -23.22 60.11 -35.94
N PHE A 610 -22.71 58.88 -35.94
CA PHE A 610 -22.56 58.04 -37.14
C PHE A 610 -23.84 57.25 -37.47
N TYR A 611 -24.96 57.97 -37.51
CA TYR A 611 -26.26 57.43 -37.86
C TYR A 611 -27.07 58.42 -38.70
N ARG A 612 -28.00 57.91 -39.50
CA ARG A 612 -28.93 58.71 -40.31
C ARG A 612 -30.28 58.02 -40.44
N PRO A 613 -31.39 58.75 -40.67
CA PRO A 613 -32.67 58.11 -40.92
C PRO A 613 -32.61 57.30 -42.22
N ALA A 614 -33.14 56.08 -42.19
CA ALA A 614 -33.20 55.19 -43.36
C ALA A 614 -34.59 55.22 -44.01
N GLY A 615 -35.66 55.28 -43.21
CA GLY A 615 -37.02 55.38 -43.74
C GLY A 615 -38.11 55.06 -42.71
N TYR A 616 -39.36 55.16 -43.14
CA TYR A 616 -40.52 54.77 -42.33
C TYR A 616 -41.00 53.36 -42.71
N VAL A 617 -41.07 52.47 -41.74
CA VAL A 617 -41.46 51.07 -41.94
C VAL A 617 -42.70 50.73 -41.12
N LEU A 618 -43.64 50.01 -41.73
CA LEU A 618 -44.78 49.45 -41.02
C LEU A 618 -44.40 48.05 -40.52
N LEU A 619 -43.97 47.96 -39.27
CA LEU A 619 -43.67 46.67 -38.65
C LEU A 619 -44.98 45.93 -38.36
N LYS A 620 -45.04 44.64 -38.73
CA LYS A 620 -46.22 43.79 -38.55
C LYS A 620 -46.78 43.85 -37.12
N GLY A 621 -48.03 44.25 -36.94
CA GLY A 621 -48.65 44.37 -35.61
C GLY A 621 -48.40 45.71 -34.89
N ARG A 622 -47.71 46.67 -35.50
CA ARG A 622 -47.75 48.09 -35.09
C ARG A 622 -48.70 48.87 -35.99
N ALA A 623 -49.55 49.71 -35.40
CA ALA A 623 -50.52 50.52 -36.14
C ALA A 623 -49.92 51.74 -36.85
N LYS A 624 -48.75 52.22 -36.39
CA LYS A 624 -48.06 53.40 -36.93
C LYS A 624 -46.74 52.99 -37.57
N LYS A 625 -46.39 53.63 -38.69
CA LYS A 625 -45.05 53.53 -39.28
C LYS A 625 -44.02 54.02 -38.27
N SER A 626 -42.95 53.26 -38.09
CA SER A 626 -41.83 53.60 -37.22
C SER A 626 -40.67 54.12 -38.06
N LEU A 627 -40.05 55.22 -37.64
CA LEU A 627 -38.82 55.71 -38.26
C LEU A 627 -37.66 54.82 -37.82
N VAL A 628 -36.87 54.36 -38.77
CA VAL A 628 -35.68 53.53 -38.52
C VAL A 628 -34.42 54.24 -38.98
N TYR A 629 -33.30 53.88 -38.38
CA TYR A 629 -32.02 54.53 -38.59
C TYR A 629 -30.97 53.54 -39.05
N GLU A 630 -30.14 53.96 -39.99
CA GLU A 630 -28.93 53.26 -40.37
C GLU A 630 -27.77 53.71 -39.48
N VAL A 631 -26.95 52.77 -39.03
CA VAL A 631 -25.63 53.03 -38.41
C VAL A 631 -24.53 52.66 -39.41
N PHE A 632 -23.54 53.54 -39.58
CA PHE A 632 -22.55 53.42 -40.65
C PHE A 632 -21.09 53.71 -40.24
N GLU A 633 -20.77 53.69 -38.94
CA GLU A 633 -19.41 53.94 -38.43
C GLU A 633 -18.35 52.93 -38.92
N HIS A 634 -18.77 51.74 -39.34
CA HIS A 634 -17.87 50.72 -39.88
C HIS A 634 -17.49 50.97 -41.35
N HIS A 635 -18.11 51.92 -42.03
CA HIS A 635 -17.78 52.25 -43.42
C HIS A 635 -16.45 53.00 -43.56
N PRO A 636 -15.86 53.05 -44.77
CA PRO A 636 -14.66 53.85 -45.03
C PRO A 636 -14.86 55.35 -44.74
N PRO A 637 -13.81 56.11 -44.36
CA PRO A 637 -13.92 57.52 -43.98
C PRO A 637 -14.63 58.42 -45.00
N ALA A 638 -14.38 58.22 -46.30
CA ALA A 638 -15.03 58.99 -47.36
C ALA A 638 -16.56 58.78 -47.41
N VAL A 639 -17.02 57.56 -47.15
CA VAL A 639 -18.44 57.22 -47.10
C VAL A 639 -19.07 57.83 -45.83
N ILE A 640 -18.37 57.75 -44.69
CA ILE A 640 -18.83 58.35 -43.43
C ILE A 640 -19.05 59.85 -43.59
N GLU A 641 -18.07 60.59 -44.12
CA GLU A 641 -18.14 62.04 -44.31
C GLU A 641 -19.31 62.42 -45.23
N TRP A 642 -19.48 61.70 -46.34
CA TRP A 642 -20.59 61.91 -47.25
C TRP A 642 -21.94 61.61 -46.60
N LYS A 643 -22.10 60.49 -45.88
CA LYS A 643 -23.35 60.14 -45.17
C LYS A 643 -23.71 61.16 -44.08
N LEU A 644 -22.71 61.74 -43.40
CA LEU A 644 -22.91 62.81 -42.42
C LEU A 644 -23.39 64.11 -43.09
N SER A 645 -22.75 64.52 -44.18
CA SER A 645 -23.09 65.77 -44.89
C SER A 645 -24.49 65.74 -45.53
N THR A 646 -24.98 64.55 -45.89
CA THR A 646 -26.26 64.35 -46.60
C THR A 646 -27.44 64.01 -45.67
N ARG A 647 -27.19 63.82 -44.36
CA ARG A 647 -28.19 63.38 -43.37
C ARG A 647 -29.48 64.21 -43.37
N ALA A 648 -29.35 65.54 -43.44
CA ALA A 648 -30.51 66.45 -43.42
C ALA A 648 -31.39 66.31 -44.68
N LYS A 649 -30.76 66.21 -45.85
CA LYS A 649 -31.45 66.03 -47.13
C LYS A 649 -32.13 64.67 -47.24
N ILE A 650 -31.53 63.61 -46.68
CA ILE A 650 -32.18 62.28 -46.60
C ILE A 650 -33.45 62.36 -45.75
N MET A 651 -33.39 63.05 -44.61
CA MET A 651 -34.58 63.25 -43.78
C MET A 651 -35.66 64.06 -44.51
N GLU A 652 -35.28 65.05 -45.31
CA GLU A 652 -36.19 65.80 -46.17
C GLU A 652 -36.86 64.91 -47.21
N ALA A 653 -36.10 64.08 -47.94
CA ALA A 653 -36.63 63.12 -48.90
C ALA A 653 -37.63 62.14 -48.26
N ILE A 654 -37.30 61.61 -47.08
CA ILE A 654 -38.20 60.69 -46.32
C ILE A 654 -39.49 61.42 -45.90
N LYS A 655 -39.41 62.69 -45.48
CA LYS A 655 -40.60 63.47 -45.13
C LYS A 655 -41.49 63.74 -46.34
N LEU A 656 -40.89 64.05 -47.49
CA LEU A 656 -41.61 64.26 -48.75
C LEU A 656 -42.29 62.98 -49.22
N GLU A 657 -41.60 61.83 -49.12
CA GLU A 657 -42.19 60.52 -49.39
C GLU A 657 -43.38 60.23 -48.45
N LEU A 658 -43.25 60.53 -47.15
CA LEU A 658 -44.32 60.34 -46.18
C LEU A 658 -45.53 61.26 -46.44
N ALA A 659 -45.28 62.45 -47.00
CA ALA A 659 -46.31 63.40 -47.43
C ALA A 659 -46.84 63.13 -48.85
N GLU A 660 -46.50 61.98 -49.45
CA GLU A 660 -46.93 61.55 -50.80
C GLU A 660 -46.47 62.48 -51.94
N LYS A 661 -45.43 63.29 -51.70
CA LYS A 661 -44.81 64.19 -52.68
C LYS A 661 -43.65 63.51 -53.42
N TYR A 662 -43.96 62.46 -54.18
CA TYR A 662 -42.95 61.56 -54.75
C TYR A 662 -41.99 62.22 -55.75
N HIS A 663 -42.46 63.13 -56.60
CA HIS A 663 -41.60 63.85 -57.55
C HIS A 663 -40.58 64.77 -56.83
N GLU A 664 -41.01 65.47 -55.78
CA GLU A 664 -40.12 66.30 -54.95
C GLU A 664 -39.09 65.42 -54.23
N ALA A 665 -39.52 64.26 -53.70
CA ALA A 665 -38.62 63.30 -53.04
C ALA A 665 -37.55 62.73 -54.01
N LEU A 666 -37.95 62.35 -55.24
CA LEU A 666 -37.01 61.88 -56.26
C LEU A 666 -36.01 62.97 -56.67
N ALA A 667 -36.43 64.24 -56.78
CA ALA A 667 -35.53 65.34 -57.09
C ALA A 667 -34.46 65.54 -55.99
N VAL A 668 -34.84 65.42 -54.71
CA VAL A 668 -33.88 65.46 -53.60
C VAL A 668 -32.92 64.28 -53.67
N ILE A 669 -33.39 63.06 -53.91
CA ILE A 669 -32.54 61.86 -54.03
C ILE A 669 -31.59 61.96 -55.24
N GLN A 670 -32.07 62.47 -56.38
CA GLN A 670 -31.24 62.75 -57.55
C GLN A 670 -30.10 63.71 -57.19
N SER A 671 -30.39 64.80 -56.47
CA SER A 671 -29.36 65.74 -56.01
C SER A 671 -28.33 65.12 -55.04
N LEU A 672 -28.70 64.03 -54.35
CA LEU A 672 -27.81 63.27 -53.47
C LEU A 672 -26.92 62.29 -54.25
N ILE A 673 -27.48 61.67 -55.29
CA ILE A 673 -26.75 60.77 -56.19
C ILE A 673 -25.66 61.53 -56.95
N ASP A 674 -25.97 62.74 -57.42
CA ASP A 674 -25.02 63.56 -58.19
C ASP A 674 -23.76 63.97 -57.39
N ILE A 675 -23.88 64.01 -56.06
CA ILE A 675 -22.77 64.33 -55.14
C ILE A 675 -22.23 63.09 -54.42
N CYS A 676 -22.72 61.89 -54.77
CA CYS A 676 -22.27 60.63 -54.18
C CYS A 676 -20.90 60.24 -54.76
N PRO A 677 -19.88 59.98 -53.93
CA PRO A 677 -18.58 59.58 -54.45
C PRO A 677 -18.66 58.19 -55.12
N PRO A 678 -17.76 57.86 -56.07
CA PRO A 678 -17.77 56.57 -56.75
C PRO A 678 -17.29 55.43 -55.85
N HIS A 679 -17.89 54.24 -55.96
CA HIS A 679 -17.54 53.08 -55.14
C HIS A 679 -16.06 52.70 -55.30
N THR A 680 -15.37 52.49 -54.17
CA THR A 680 -13.90 52.44 -54.06
C THR A 680 -13.23 51.20 -54.72
N LEU A 681 -14.00 50.21 -55.14
CA LEU A 681 -13.53 48.91 -55.65
C LEU A 681 -14.20 48.55 -56.98
N HIS A 682 -15.48 48.90 -57.13
CA HIS A 682 -16.26 48.67 -58.34
C HIS A 682 -16.97 49.97 -58.73
N PRO A 683 -16.37 50.85 -59.55
CA PRO A 683 -16.96 52.14 -59.94
C PRO A 683 -18.34 52.03 -60.59
N GLU A 684 -18.68 50.84 -61.09
CA GLU A 684 -19.97 50.53 -61.72
C GLU A 684 -21.09 50.24 -60.73
N LEU A 685 -20.78 50.07 -59.43
CA LEU A 685 -21.77 49.89 -58.37
C LEU A 685 -22.04 51.20 -57.63
N PRO A 686 -23.29 51.43 -57.17
CA PRO A 686 -23.62 52.58 -56.32
C PRO A 686 -22.82 52.52 -55.02
N MET A 687 -22.22 53.65 -54.63
CA MET A 687 -21.50 53.74 -53.36
C MET A 687 -22.45 53.61 -52.15
N ASP A 688 -23.69 54.07 -52.29
CA ASP A 688 -24.70 53.97 -51.23
C ASP A 688 -25.95 53.22 -51.72
N PRO A 689 -26.01 51.89 -51.53
CA PRO A 689 -27.14 51.06 -51.96
C PRO A 689 -28.49 51.51 -51.40
N THR A 690 -28.51 52.23 -50.26
CA THR A 690 -29.72 52.80 -49.67
C THR A 690 -30.43 53.78 -50.61
N LEU A 691 -29.69 54.58 -51.38
CA LEU A 691 -30.33 55.50 -52.34
C LEU A 691 -31.04 54.73 -53.46
N SER A 692 -30.46 53.61 -53.92
CA SER A 692 -31.11 52.73 -54.91
C SER A 692 -32.39 52.11 -54.35
N ALA A 693 -32.37 51.67 -53.08
CA ALA A 693 -33.56 51.16 -52.40
C ALA A 693 -34.66 52.23 -52.25
N MET A 694 -34.29 53.46 -51.89
CA MET A 694 -35.24 54.58 -51.78
C MET A 694 -35.88 54.95 -53.12
N VAL A 695 -35.08 55.03 -54.20
CA VAL A 695 -35.60 55.28 -55.56
C VAL A 695 -36.62 54.21 -55.94
N ARG A 696 -36.28 52.92 -55.74
CA ARG A 696 -37.18 51.81 -56.05
C ARG A 696 -38.47 51.86 -55.24
N ALA A 697 -38.39 52.11 -53.94
CA ALA A 697 -39.55 52.21 -53.07
C ALA A 697 -40.50 53.35 -53.48
N ILE A 698 -39.94 54.50 -53.88
CA ILE A 698 -40.72 55.64 -54.36
C ILE A 698 -41.35 55.33 -55.72
N GLU A 699 -40.59 54.79 -56.69
CA GLU A 699 -41.11 54.42 -58.00
C GLU A 699 -42.22 53.36 -57.89
N GLU A 700 -42.06 52.37 -57.01
CA GLU A 700 -43.06 51.33 -56.80
C GLU A 700 -44.38 51.92 -56.28
N LYS A 701 -44.30 52.84 -55.30
CA LYS A 701 -45.49 53.57 -54.82
C LYS A 701 -46.11 54.44 -55.90
N MET A 702 -45.30 55.13 -56.71
CA MET A 702 -45.82 55.91 -57.84
C MET A 702 -46.56 55.01 -58.82
N ARG A 703 -46.05 53.81 -59.13
CA ARG A 703 -46.74 52.83 -59.98
C ARG A 703 -48.05 52.33 -59.34
N GLN A 704 -48.04 52.03 -58.05
CA GLN A 704 -49.24 51.59 -57.32
C GLN A 704 -50.35 52.67 -57.29
N LEU A 705 -49.96 53.95 -57.31
CA LEU A 705 -50.86 55.10 -57.32
C LEU A 705 -51.12 55.67 -58.72
N GLU A 706 -50.70 54.96 -59.78
CA GLU A 706 -50.83 55.37 -61.19
C GLU A 706 -50.23 56.75 -61.53
N LEU A 707 -49.24 57.19 -60.76
CA LEU A 707 -48.49 58.42 -60.99
C LEU A 707 -47.42 58.23 -62.07
N LYS A 708 -47.16 59.27 -62.88
CA LYS A 708 -46.15 59.22 -63.96
C LYS A 708 -44.74 59.03 -63.37
N VAL A 709 -44.15 57.85 -63.56
CA VAL A 709 -42.73 57.61 -63.24
C VAL A 709 -41.85 58.29 -64.30
N PRO A 710 -40.79 59.02 -63.92
CA PRO A 710 -39.89 59.68 -64.88
C PRO A 710 -39.28 58.69 -65.89
N THR A 711 -39.24 59.07 -67.16
CA THR A 711 -38.64 58.23 -68.22
C THR A 711 -37.12 58.36 -68.24
N LYS A 712 -36.43 57.40 -68.90
CA LYS A 712 -34.95 57.36 -69.00
C LYS A 712 -34.34 58.65 -69.55
N GLU A 713 -35.09 59.41 -70.35
CA GLU A 713 -34.67 60.68 -70.96
C GLU A 713 -34.83 61.89 -70.01
N GLU A 714 -35.67 61.77 -68.97
CA GLU A 714 -35.94 62.83 -67.98
C GLU A 714 -35.01 62.75 -66.75
N LEU A 715 -34.13 61.73 -66.69
CA LEU A 715 -33.30 61.39 -65.52
C LEU A 715 -31.80 61.51 -65.83
N SER A 716 -30.99 61.77 -64.78
CA SER A 716 -29.53 61.74 -64.94
C SER A 716 -29.01 60.34 -65.28
N PRO A 717 -27.89 60.21 -66.02
CA PRO A 717 -27.25 58.91 -66.26
C PRO A 717 -26.89 58.14 -64.99
N LEU A 718 -26.55 58.86 -63.91
CA LEU A 718 -26.21 58.29 -62.60
C LEU A 718 -27.42 57.71 -61.88
N LEU A 719 -28.59 58.35 -61.94
CA LEU A 719 -29.81 57.80 -61.34
C LEU A 719 -30.28 56.53 -62.06
N GLU A 720 -30.11 56.45 -63.38
CA GLU A 720 -30.38 55.23 -64.14
C GLU A 720 -29.42 54.08 -63.76
N GLN A 721 -28.17 54.38 -63.37
CA GLN A 721 -27.24 53.40 -62.79
C GLN A 721 -27.74 52.89 -61.42
N TYR A 722 -28.15 53.79 -60.53
CA TYR A 722 -28.74 53.45 -59.23
C TYR A 722 -30.05 52.66 -59.36
N ARG A 723 -30.83 52.91 -60.42
CA ARG A 723 -32.05 52.18 -60.75
C ARG A 723 -31.79 50.72 -61.13
N LYS A 724 -30.67 50.46 -61.80
CA LYS A 724 -30.29 49.12 -62.31
C LYS A 724 -29.51 48.28 -61.32
N ALA A 725 -28.79 48.91 -60.40
CA ALA A 725 -27.87 48.24 -59.47
C ALA A 725 -28.56 47.53 -58.29
N GLY A 726 -29.80 47.07 -58.51
CA GLY A 726 -30.74 46.77 -57.45
C GLY A 726 -31.23 45.35 -57.40
#